data_AF-A0A8K1CME4-F1
#
_entry.id   AF-A0A8K1CME4-F1
#
_cell.length_a   1.000
_cell.length_b   1.000
_cell.length_c   1.000
_cell.angle_alpha   90.00
_cell.angle_beta   90.00
_cell.angle_gamma   90.00
#
_symmetry.space_group_name_H-M   'P 1'
#
loop_
_entity.id
_entity.type
_entity.pdbx_description
1 polymer ?
#
loop_
_entity_poly.entity_id
_entity_poly.type
_entity_poly.pdbx_seq_one_letter_code
_entity_poly.pdbx_strand_id
1 'polypeptide(L)'
;MNEQEARPVAVHAVRDGEASATDSRLLFMKRVRNEHATAWQFAVWFYYWALWTILMGLLLSQFGGVVWNHSTRHQYVSMGKEPGTGLRELEELNDEPYVDRCIVCTLQNRQYKPISLKTALEADTTVVGGTSLGPAEHGYRVVRRKKEIQLSDNTFKRYSTTCDVIASTLDAIMASCRALGYDVIDDYLRIVDGVESSAEMKGLPDSLPVLIQPLEDNAETARYLIPGQDGSACVFRLEGKYFDASATVADIRGISRSVREKKAIEWLGKPGGTWRNGWYRDTGGTNWHVTLFSSKTDNIYGIPLRQFDALQNVGRDCVKTKCESWPLENSWGKSLRTVHTQQWVNSFTISNGTRYGVYWLEYSELRVVKSIYDLETFISNLSLGFVLLRWMICMFALQSGYYRGTTNWAAVGIGCLGCMRHFHLLALTLLPRLKTTIAAFWTVGCVFVGDQVAMSEAWFVVYPAIGEFVFHYYCLLNLLSKMLRRRVSDVMFGPTLIVLFLLHLFRYHFSNAGWFVHPDNPGALASIIQSSDFENLSTGSLLFSGKTQVEVNGGIQWLLTVKYVLIGLNVLPILLLSERTVTIRKRWTGRGDRRVESAMALRASNLAGFGRSTIYAFSHNGVPAAEEGAPDDEKHKEPPVLTSFELVRVGYIVFGGTYVMSINDWLLLLVLAWTRRMVQPPNFRLVVFTIQYDAEKNRRWLHVHPHFFRLNDPRIQHIDMLDVTAWPFH
;
A
#
# COMPACT_ATOMS: atom_id res chain seq x y z
N MET A 1 -96.62 24.17 14.86
CA MET A 1 -96.54 25.55 14.34
C MET A 1 -95.36 26.23 15.02
N ASN A 2 -94.27 26.65 14.39
CA ASN A 2 -93.87 26.67 12.99
C ASN A 2 -92.34 26.53 12.92
N GLU A 3 -91.88 25.92 11.85
CA GLU A 3 -90.50 25.98 11.34
C GLU A 3 -90.09 27.42 10.99
N GLN A 4 -88.79 27.71 11.14
CA GLN A 4 -88.03 28.60 10.23
C GLN A 4 -86.52 28.39 10.51
N GLU A 5 -85.85 27.52 9.75
CA GLU A 5 -85.11 27.80 8.50
C GLU A 5 -83.81 28.59 8.72
N ALA A 6 -82.70 27.87 8.86
CA ALA A 6 -81.34 28.39 8.79
C ALA A 6 -80.84 28.30 7.34
N ARG A 7 -80.46 29.43 6.74
CA ARG A 7 -79.68 29.49 5.48
C ARG A 7 -78.20 29.74 5.78
N PRO A 8 -77.27 29.11 5.03
CA PRO A 8 -75.83 29.27 5.21
C PRO A 8 -75.28 30.46 4.42
N VAL A 9 -74.37 31.23 5.03
CA VAL A 9 -73.55 32.23 4.30
C VAL A 9 -72.30 31.53 3.78
N ALA A 10 -72.17 31.53 2.46
CA ALA A 10 -71.09 30.91 1.71
C ALA A 10 -69.83 31.79 1.68
N VAL A 11 -68.68 31.11 1.84
CA VAL A 11 -67.52 31.12 0.93
C VAL A 11 -67.21 32.45 0.22
N HIS A 12 -66.32 33.27 0.78
CA HIS A 12 -65.52 34.21 -0.02
C HIS A 12 -64.12 34.57 0.54
N ALA A 13 -63.66 33.99 1.66
CA ALA A 13 -62.40 34.38 2.30
C ALA A 13 -61.16 33.53 1.94
N VAL A 14 -61.27 32.52 1.07
CA VAL A 14 -60.15 31.57 0.80
C VAL A 14 -59.30 31.97 -0.41
N ARG A 15 -59.77 32.88 -1.27
CA ARG A 15 -59.08 33.20 -2.54
C ARG A 15 -58.02 34.31 -2.44
N ASP A 16 -58.10 35.17 -1.42
CA ASP A 16 -57.16 36.29 -1.26
C ASP A 16 -55.90 35.91 -0.45
N GLY A 17 -55.93 34.78 0.26
CA GLY A 17 -54.77 34.25 1.00
C GLY A 17 -53.75 33.50 0.13
N GLU A 18 -54.17 32.93 -1.00
CA GLU A 18 -53.27 32.23 -1.92
C GLU A 18 -52.42 33.19 -2.75
N ALA A 19 -52.99 34.32 -3.21
CA ALA A 19 -52.29 35.32 -4.00
C ALA A 19 -51.15 36.01 -3.22
N SER A 20 -51.40 36.35 -1.94
CA SER A 20 -50.42 36.97 -1.04
C SER A 20 -49.27 36.01 -0.66
N ALA A 21 -49.54 34.71 -0.54
CA ALA A 21 -48.53 33.69 -0.28
C ALA A 21 -47.63 33.41 -1.50
N THR A 22 -48.17 33.49 -2.72
CA THR A 22 -47.37 33.39 -3.96
C THR A 22 -46.47 34.60 -4.19
N ASP A 23 -46.93 35.83 -3.93
CA ASP A 23 -46.10 37.03 -4.07
C ASP A 23 -45.01 37.12 -3.01
N SER A 24 -45.29 36.67 -1.79
CA SER A 24 -44.29 36.55 -0.72
C SER A 24 -43.25 35.46 -1.02
N ARG A 25 -43.66 34.33 -1.62
CA ARG A 25 -42.75 33.30 -2.16
C ARG A 25 -41.91 33.82 -3.32
N LEU A 26 -42.47 34.61 -4.22
CA LEU A 26 -41.78 35.19 -5.37
C LEU A 26 -40.75 36.25 -4.94
N LEU A 27 -41.09 37.07 -3.94
CA LEU A 27 -40.19 38.06 -3.32
C LEU A 27 -39.10 37.41 -2.48
N PHE A 28 -39.41 36.33 -1.75
CA PHE A 28 -38.41 35.52 -1.03
C PHE A 28 -37.46 34.82 -2.01
N MET A 29 -37.97 34.23 -3.10
CA MET A 29 -37.13 33.67 -4.17
C MET A 29 -36.30 34.73 -4.89
N LYS A 30 -36.81 35.96 -5.06
CA LYS A 30 -36.04 37.10 -5.61
C LYS A 30 -34.93 37.56 -4.66
N ARG A 31 -35.15 37.53 -3.34
CA ARG A 31 -34.15 37.93 -2.33
C ARG A 31 -33.06 36.86 -2.13
N VAL A 32 -33.40 35.58 -2.20
CA VAL A 32 -32.44 34.45 -2.18
C VAL A 32 -31.58 34.39 -3.45
N ARG A 33 -32.04 34.98 -4.57
CA ARG A 33 -31.33 34.97 -5.85
C ARG A 33 -30.04 35.83 -5.88
N ASN A 34 -29.79 36.70 -4.89
CA ASN A 34 -28.70 37.68 -4.96
C ASN A 34 -27.46 37.37 -4.10
N GLU A 35 -27.46 36.31 -3.29
CA GLU A 35 -26.24 35.84 -2.60
C GLU A 35 -25.66 34.64 -3.34
N HIS A 36 -24.98 34.91 -4.46
CA HIS A 36 -24.24 33.85 -5.14
C HIS A 36 -23.09 33.36 -4.25
N ALA A 37 -22.97 32.04 -4.10
CA ALA A 37 -21.81 31.42 -3.47
C ALA A 37 -20.52 31.97 -4.10
N THR A 38 -19.56 32.35 -3.26
CA THR A 38 -18.30 32.90 -3.74
C THR A 38 -17.50 31.83 -4.49
N ALA A 39 -16.60 32.24 -5.40
CA ALA A 39 -15.72 31.30 -6.11
C ALA A 39 -14.94 30.38 -5.15
N TRP A 40 -14.52 30.92 -4.00
CA TRP A 40 -13.86 30.16 -2.94
C TRP A 40 -14.78 29.10 -2.32
N GLN A 41 -16.01 29.47 -1.98
CA GLN A 41 -17.01 28.56 -1.44
C GLN A 41 -17.34 27.41 -2.39
N PHE A 42 -17.39 27.69 -3.70
CA PHE A 42 -17.55 26.68 -4.73
C PHE A 42 -16.33 25.76 -4.84
N ALA A 43 -15.10 26.32 -4.79
CA ALA A 43 -13.87 25.52 -4.82
C ALA A 43 -13.77 24.56 -3.63
N VAL A 44 -14.11 25.00 -2.42
CA VAL A 44 -14.12 24.16 -1.20
C VAL A 44 -15.21 23.07 -1.29
N TRP A 45 -16.36 23.40 -1.87
CA TRP A 45 -17.42 22.42 -2.13
C TRP A 45 -16.96 21.33 -3.11
N PHE A 46 -16.39 21.72 -4.24
CA PHE A 46 -15.87 20.81 -5.25
C PHE A 46 -14.78 19.90 -4.66
N TYR A 47 -13.91 20.50 -3.84
CA TYR A 47 -12.85 19.78 -3.13
C TYR A 47 -13.38 18.62 -2.27
N TYR A 48 -14.40 18.84 -1.44
CA TYR A 48 -14.94 17.77 -0.58
C TYR A 48 -15.67 16.69 -1.38
N TRP A 49 -16.40 17.05 -2.44
CA TRP A 49 -17.03 16.07 -3.33
C TRP A 49 -16.01 15.25 -4.10
N ALA A 50 -14.95 15.88 -4.60
CA ALA A 50 -13.86 15.18 -5.28
C ALA A 50 -13.18 14.19 -4.31
N LEU A 51 -12.89 14.63 -3.09
CA LEU A 51 -12.31 13.79 -2.05
C LEU A 51 -13.19 12.59 -1.70
N TRP A 52 -14.49 12.82 -1.51
CA TRP A 52 -15.47 11.75 -1.28
C TRP A 52 -15.53 10.78 -2.45
N THR A 53 -15.57 11.28 -3.70
CA THR A 53 -15.66 10.47 -4.91
C THR A 53 -14.43 9.58 -5.07
N ILE A 54 -13.23 10.11 -4.82
CA ILE A 54 -11.98 9.34 -4.83
C ILE A 54 -12.03 8.21 -3.79
N LEU A 55 -12.41 8.53 -2.55
CA LEU A 55 -12.48 7.53 -1.48
C LEU A 55 -13.55 6.46 -1.75
N MET A 56 -14.69 6.86 -2.30
CA MET A 56 -15.75 5.92 -2.69
C MET A 56 -15.30 5.04 -3.86
N GLY A 57 -14.60 5.61 -4.84
CA GLY A 57 -14.00 4.85 -5.95
C GLY A 57 -12.98 3.80 -5.47
N LEU A 58 -12.13 4.15 -4.50
CA LEU A 58 -11.19 3.22 -3.86
C LEU A 58 -11.90 2.13 -3.07
N LEU A 59 -13.00 2.45 -2.38
CA LEU A 59 -13.78 1.47 -1.67
C LEU A 59 -14.47 0.49 -2.63
N LEU A 60 -15.07 1.01 -3.71
CA LEU A 60 -15.72 0.20 -4.74
C LEU A 60 -14.71 -0.67 -5.50
N SER A 61 -13.50 -0.19 -5.74
CA SER A 61 -12.45 -1.01 -6.37
C SER A 61 -12.05 -2.19 -5.49
N GLN A 62 -12.00 -2.01 -4.16
CA GLN A 62 -11.78 -3.13 -3.24
C GLN A 62 -12.94 -4.13 -3.25
N PHE A 63 -14.21 -3.68 -3.32
CA PHE A 63 -15.34 -4.59 -3.50
C PHE A 63 -15.26 -5.34 -4.83
N GLY A 64 -14.80 -4.67 -5.90
CA GLY A 64 -14.44 -5.32 -7.16
C GLY A 64 -13.42 -6.45 -6.98
N GLY A 65 -12.53 -6.33 -5.99
CA GLY A 65 -11.56 -7.36 -5.57
C GLY A 65 -12.15 -8.70 -5.14
N VAL A 66 -13.45 -8.76 -4.82
CA VAL A 66 -14.17 -10.04 -4.59
C VAL A 66 -14.19 -10.89 -5.86
N VAL A 67 -14.35 -10.25 -7.02
CA VAL A 67 -14.42 -10.90 -8.33
C VAL A 67 -13.06 -10.83 -9.03
N TRP A 68 -12.38 -9.69 -8.92
CA TRP A 68 -11.09 -9.38 -9.53
C TRP A 68 -9.97 -9.42 -8.50
N ASN A 69 -9.62 -10.62 -8.05
CA ASN A 69 -8.68 -10.82 -6.94
C ASN A 69 -7.19 -10.83 -7.36
N HIS A 70 -6.88 -10.65 -8.64
CA HIS A 70 -5.51 -10.71 -9.13
C HIS A 70 -5.22 -9.66 -10.20
N SER A 71 -3.96 -9.24 -10.27
CA SER A 71 -3.44 -8.38 -11.32
C SER A 71 -2.20 -9.03 -11.92
N THR A 72 -2.18 -9.10 -13.25
CA THR A 72 -1.08 -9.69 -14.01
C THR A 72 -0.33 -8.59 -14.73
N ARG A 73 0.99 -8.53 -14.54
CA ARG A 73 1.85 -7.55 -15.18
C ARG A 73 3.06 -8.25 -15.78
N HIS A 74 3.34 -7.94 -17.05
CA HIS A 74 4.62 -8.27 -17.66
C HIS A 74 5.64 -7.19 -17.27
N GLN A 75 6.77 -7.63 -16.77
CA GLN A 75 7.91 -6.76 -16.54
C GLN A 75 9.06 -7.20 -17.44
N TYR A 76 9.72 -6.20 -17.99
CA TYR A 76 10.94 -6.38 -18.77
C TYR A 76 12.00 -5.53 -18.09
N VAL A 77 13.12 -6.14 -17.76
CA VAL A 77 14.24 -5.48 -17.08
C VAL A 77 15.49 -5.77 -17.88
N SER A 78 16.28 -4.72 -18.11
CA SER A 78 17.59 -4.80 -18.74
C SER A 78 18.59 -3.96 -17.95
N MET A 79 19.72 -4.56 -17.58
CA MET A 79 20.81 -3.96 -16.83
C MET A 79 22.13 -4.20 -17.57
N GLY A 80 23.04 -3.24 -17.51
CA GLY A 80 24.28 -3.26 -18.27
C GLY A 80 24.12 -2.84 -19.73
N LYS A 81 24.95 -3.40 -20.63
CA LYS A 81 24.91 -3.17 -22.08
C LYS A 81 25.26 -4.46 -22.80
N GLU A 82 24.73 -4.58 -24.00
CA GLU A 82 24.88 -5.75 -24.84
C GLU A 82 26.36 -6.13 -25.07
N PRO A 83 26.72 -7.44 -25.04
CA PRO A 83 28.09 -7.90 -25.21
C PRO A 83 28.81 -7.42 -26.46
N GLY A 84 28.07 -7.15 -27.55
CA GLY A 84 28.65 -6.67 -28.82
C GLY A 84 29.26 -5.27 -28.76
N THR A 85 29.04 -4.52 -27.67
CA THR A 85 29.55 -3.14 -27.51
C THR A 85 31.00 -3.07 -27.01
N GLY A 86 31.61 -4.20 -26.65
CA GLY A 86 32.99 -4.29 -26.19
C GLY A 86 33.17 -4.23 -24.66
N LEU A 87 34.44 -4.30 -24.23
CA LEU A 87 34.83 -4.34 -22.82
C LEU A 87 34.81 -2.96 -22.16
N ARG A 88 34.38 -2.88 -20.90
CA ARG A 88 34.25 -1.62 -20.14
C ARG A 88 34.27 -1.83 -18.64
N GLU A 89 34.36 -0.74 -17.91
CA GLU A 89 34.22 -0.76 -16.45
C GLU A 89 32.80 -1.19 -16.05
N LEU A 90 32.72 -2.03 -15.03
CA LEU A 90 31.50 -2.62 -14.49
C LEU A 90 31.08 -1.81 -13.25
N GLU A 91 29.90 -1.21 -13.31
CA GLU A 91 29.33 -0.43 -12.20
C GLU A 91 28.72 -1.35 -11.13
N GLU A 92 28.25 -2.55 -11.51
CA GLU A 92 27.58 -3.49 -10.62
C GLU A 92 28.55 -4.48 -9.95
N LEU A 93 28.22 -4.88 -8.72
CA LEU A 93 28.94 -5.89 -7.92
C LEU A 93 28.35 -7.30 -8.04
N ASN A 94 27.33 -7.44 -8.87
CA ASN A 94 26.59 -8.67 -9.04
C ASN A 94 27.43 -9.68 -9.83
N ASP A 95 27.20 -10.97 -9.61
CA ASP A 95 27.76 -12.06 -10.42
C ASP A 95 29.27 -12.33 -10.39
N GLU A 96 30.09 -11.55 -9.67
CA GLU A 96 31.49 -11.92 -9.39
C GLU A 96 31.60 -12.92 -8.22
N PRO A 97 32.55 -13.88 -8.23
CA PRO A 97 32.64 -14.91 -7.19
C PRO A 97 33.43 -14.39 -5.97
N TYR A 98 32.81 -13.48 -5.20
CA TYR A 98 33.43 -12.91 -4.00
C TYR A 98 33.53 -13.93 -2.85
N VAL A 99 34.70 -14.00 -2.20
CA VAL A 99 35.00 -14.93 -1.11
C VAL A 99 33.99 -14.85 0.04
N ASP A 100 33.57 -13.64 0.40
CA ASP A 100 32.69 -13.38 1.53
C ASP A 100 31.19 -13.51 1.19
N ARG A 101 30.85 -13.58 -0.09
CA ARG A 101 29.48 -13.87 -0.57
C ARG A 101 29.28 -15.36 -0.87
N CYS A 102 30.33 -16.07 -1.27
CA CYS A 102 30.26 -17.48 -1.62
C CYS A 102 30.01 -18.37 -0.39
N ILE A 103 29.30 -19.47 -0.62
CA ILE A 103 28.92 -20.46 0.38
C ILE A 103 29.44 -21.83 -0.05
N VAL A 104 29.82 -22.65 0.93
CA VAL A 104 30.22 -24.04 0.73
C VAL A 104 29.44 -24.94 1.67
N CYS A 105 29.09 -26.14 1.21
CA CYS A 105 28.42 -27.15 2.02
C CYS A 105 29.47 -28.08 2.65
N THR A 106 29.65 -28.02 3.97
CA THR A 106 30.61 -28.85 4.71
C THR A 106 29.93 -29.86 5.62
N LEU A 107 30.52 -31.04 5.76
CA LEU A 107 29.99 -32.13 6.56
C LEU A 107 30.18 -31.82 8.05
N GLN A 108 29.06 -31.65 8.75
CA GLN A 108 29.02 -31.44 10.19
C GLN A 108 28.05 -32.45 10.81
N ASN A 109 28.54 -33.31 11.70
CA ASN A 109 27.70 -34.30 12.41
C ASN A 109 26.83 -35.15 11.46
N ARG A 110 27.40 -35.59 10.34
CA ARG A 110 26.75 -36.41 9.27
C ARG A 110 25.76 -35.68 8.36
N GLN A 111 25.65 -34.37 8.44
CA GLN A 111 24.83 -33.57 7.51
C GLN A 111 25.68 -32.47 6.87
N TYR A 112 25.39 -32.14 5.61
CA TYR A 112 26.08 -31.05 4.93
C TYR A 112 25.41 -29.72 5.29
N LYS A 113 26.16 -28.83 5.92
CA LYS A 113 25.67 -27.52 6.34
C LYS A 113 26.37 -26.39 5.59
N PRO A 114 25.66 -25.30 5.28
CA PRO A 114 26.24 -24.15 4.62
C PRO A 114 27.12 -23.38 5.59
N ILE A 115 28.34 -23.07 5.17
CA ILE A 115 29.22 -22.12 5.84
C ILE A 115 29.72 -21.11 4.82
N SER A 116 30.07 -19.90 5.28
CA SER A 116 30.69 -18.92 4.37
C SER A 116 32.02 -19.48 3.87
N LEU A 117 32.33 -19.24 2.60
CA LEU A 117 33.60 -19.68 2.02
C LEU A 117 34.78 -19.05 2.76
N LYS A 118 34.66 -17.78 3.17
CA LYS A 118 35.66 -17.12 4.00
C LYS A 118 35.99 -17.92 5.26
N THR A 119 34.97 -18.26 6.05
CA THR A 119 35.13 -19.04 7.30
C THR A 119 35.74 -20.41 7.01
N ALA A 120 35.36 -21.04 5.89
CA ALA A 120 35.94 -22.32 5.48
C ALA A 120 37.44 -22.21 5.17
N LEU A 121 37.87 -21.14 4.51
CA LEU A 121 39.27 -20.90 4.13
C LEU A 121 40.17 -20.49 5.31
N GLU A 122 39.58 -20.00 6.39
CA GLU A 122 40.23 -19.63 7.65
C GLU A 122 40.35 -20.80 8.64
N ALA A 123 39.66 -21.91 8.38
CA ALA A 123 39.71 -23.08 9.24
C ALA A 123 41.04 -23.86 9.12
N ASP A 124 41.53 -24.39 10.25
CA ASP A 124 42.78 -25.16 10.36
C ASP A 124 42.76 -26.48 9.57
N THR A 125 41.59 -26.94 9.13
CA THR A 125 41.41 -28.19 8.38
C THR A 125 41.70 -28.05 6.88
N THR A 126 42.06 -26.85 6.39
CA THR A 126 42.34 -26.65 4.97
C THR A 126 43.66 -27.30 4.55
N VAL A 127 43.60 -28.31 3.68
CA VAL A 127 44.79 -28.95 3.14
C VAL A 127 45.34 -28.07 2.02
N VAL A 128 46.53 -27.55 2.23
CA VAL A 128 47.29 -26.81 1.22
C VAL A 128 47.76 -27.80 0.16
N GLY A 129 47.19 -27.74 -1.05
CA GLY A 129 47.49 -28.68 -2.13
C GLY A 129 47.95 -27.95 -3.39
N GLY A 130 49.26 -27.98 -3.68
CA GLY A 130 49.83 -27.47 -4.93
C GLY A 130 49.72 -25.94 -5.14
N THR A 131 50.58 -25.39 -6.00
CA THR A 131 50.54 -23.97 -6.36
C THR A 131 49.60 -23.74 -7.54
N SER A 132 48.90 -22.59 -7.57
CA SER A 132 48.02 -22.23 -8.70
C SER A 132 48.75 -22.00 -10.04
N LEU A 133 50.09 -22.05 -10.02
CA LEU A 133 50.98 -21.93 -11.17
C LEU A 133 51.56 -23.28 -11.61
N GLY A 134 51.40 -24.34 -10.81
CA GLY A 134 51.82 -25.69 -11.13
C GLY A 134 50.88 -26.39 -12.14
N PRO A 135 51.05 -27.70 -12.37
CA PRO A 135 50.16 -28.48 -13.25
C PRO A 135 48.75 -28.68 -12.68
N ALA A 136 48.49 -28.26 -11.44
CA ALA A 136 47.20 -28.38 -10.79
C ALA A 136 46.25 -27.25 -11.25
N GLU A 137 45.38 -27.55 -12.21
CA GLU A 137 44.38 -26.62 -12.76
C GLU A 137 42.99 -26.79 -12.13
N HIS A 138 42.82 -27.79 -11.25
CA HIS A 138 41.54 -28.36 -10.83
C HIS A 138 40.87 -27.67 -9.61
N GLY A 139 41.09 -26.36 -9.46
CA GLY A 139 40.47 -25.52 -8.43
C GLY A 139 39.46 -24.52 -8.98
N TYR A 140 38.91 -23.67 -8.11
CA TYR A 140 38.12 -22.51 -8.52
C TYR A 140 38.62 -21.20 -7.91
N ARG A 141 38.84 -20.19 -8.75
CA ARG A 141 39.36 -18.89 -8.34
C ARG A 141 38.25 -17.93 -7.90
N VAL A 142 38.49 -17.22 -6.81
CA VAL A 142 37.54 -16.30 -6.18
C VAL A 142 38.14 -14.91 -5.97
N VAL A 143 37.29 -13.90 -5.81
CA VAL A 143 37.66 -12.48 -5.72
C VAL A 143 37.57 -11.99 -4.27
N ARG A 144 38.54 -11.18 -3.83
CA ARG A 144 38.44 -10.46 -2.55
C ARG A 144 37.97 -9.03 -2.77
N ARG A 145 36.99 -8.58 -1.99
CA ARG A 145 36.57 -7.16 -1.96
C ARG A 145 37.13 -6.44 -0.74
N LYS A 146 37.31 -5.11 -0.86
CA LYS A 146 37.86 -4.26 0.21
C LYS A 146 36.97 -4.14 1.44
N LYS A 147 35.65 -4.14 1.24
CA LYS A 147 34.64 -4.09 2.31
C LYS A 147 33.88 -5.39 2.30
N GLU A 148 34.04 -6.16 3.36
CA GLU A 148 33.40 -7.46 3.51
C GLU A 148 31.95 -7.31 3.99
N ILE A 149 31.14 -8.32 3.70
CA ILE A 149 29.75 -8.42 4.15
C ILE A 149 29.56 -9.76 4.85
N GLN A 150 28.75 -9.74 5.90
CA GLN A 150 28.27 -10.94 6.56
C GLN A 150 26.92 -11.34 5.98
N LEU A 151 26.81 -12.61 5.56
CA LEU A 151 25.55 -13.17 5.12
C LEU A 151 24.57 -13.28 6.30
N SER A 152 23.28 -13.07 6.03
CA SER A 152 22.22 -13.11 7.04
C SER A 152 21.89 -14.54 7.49
N ASP A 153 21.38 -14.69 8.71
CA ASP A 153 20.95 -15.98 9.25
C ASP A 153 19.87 -16.65 8.37
N ASN A 154 18.97 -15.84 7.79
CA ASN A 154 17.96 -16.34 6.85
C ASN A 154 18.60 -16.94 5.59
N THR A 155 19.68 -16.34 5.09
CA THR A 155 20.44 -16.85 3.94
C THR A 155 21.01 -18.23 4.26
N PHE A 156 21.67 -18.39 5.42
CA PHE A 156 22.20 -19.69 5.84
C PHE A 156 21.11 -20.74 6.05
N LYS A 157 20.00 -20.36 6.68
CA LYS A 157 18.86 -21.28 6.88
C LYS A 157 18.33 -21.79 5.54
N ARG A 158 18.25 -20.92 4.53
CA ARG A 158 17.79 -21.29 3.19
C ARG A 158 18.74 -22.28 2.50
N TYR A 159 20.04 -21.95 2.47
CA TYR A 159 21.04 -22.83 1.87
C TYR A 159 21.26 -24.15 2.63
N SER A 160 20.77 -24.27 3.88
CA SER A 160 20.80 -25.54 4.60
C SER A 160 19.98 -26.60 3.88
N THR A 161 18.77 -26.25 3.43
CA THR A 161 17.91 -27.17 2.67
C THR A 161 18.55 -27.47 1.32
N THR A 162 19.12 -26.46 0.66
CA THR A 162 19.80 -26.62 -0.62
C THR A 162 21.00 -27.58 -0.52
N CYS A 163 21.84 -27.47 0.53
CA CYS A 163 22.98 -28.36 0.74
C CYS A 163 22.55 -29.82 0.90
N ASP A 164 21.47 -30.10 1.63
CA ASP A 164 20.94 -31.45 1.78
C ASP A 164 20.46 -32.03 0.44
N VAL A 165 19.75 -31.23 -0.36
CA VAL A 165 19.28 -31.67 -1.69
C VAL A 165 20.46 -31.87 -2.65
N ILE A 166 21.45 -30.98 -2.67
CA ILE A 166 22.69 -31.15 -3.46
C ILE A 166 23.39 -32.45 -3.08
N ALA A 167 23.58 -32.70 -1.78
CA ALA A 167 24.22 -33.94 -1.32
C ALA A 167 23.47 -35.19 -1.81
N SER A 168 22.13 -35.19 -1.76
CA SER A 168 21.31 -36.31 -2.23
C SER A 168 21.25 -36.48 -3.76
N THR A 169 21.64 -35.46 -4.53
CA THR A 169 21.54 -35.43 -6.00
C THR A 169 22.89 -35.25 -6.68
N LEU A 170 24.00 -35.35 -5.93
CA LEU A 170 25.34 -35.01 -6.40
C LEU A 170 25.74 -35.81 -7.65
N ASP A 171 25.45 -37.10 -7.67
CA ASP A 171 25.76 -37.96 -8.82
C ASP A 171 25.04 -37.51 -10.11
N ALA A 172 23.77 -37.11 -9.99
CA ALA A 172 23.01 -36.58 -11.12
C ALA A 172 23.53 -35.21 -11.56
N ILE A 173 23.98 -34.37 -10.63
CA ILE A 173 24.64 -33.08 -10.94
C ILE A 173 25.94 -33.33 -11.72
N MET A 174 26.78 -34.25 -11.24
CA MET A 174 28.03 -34.61 -11.92
C MET A 174 27.76 -35.20 -13.31
N ALA A 175 26.79 -36.11 -13.43
CA ALA A 175 26.40 -36.68 -14.71
C ALA A 175 25.90 -35.61 -15.70
N SER A 176 25.12 -34.65 -15.22
CA SER A 176 24.63 -33.51 -16.02
C SER A 176 25.78 -32.64 -16.51
N CYS A 177 26.76 -32.33 -15.66
CA CYS A 177 27.96 -31.59 -16.05
C CYS A 177 28.80 -32.32 -17.10
N ARG A 178 28.97 -33.64 -16.96
CA ARG A 178 29.63 -34.48 -17.97
C ARG A 178 28.87 -34.48 -19.29
N ALA A 179 27.53 -34.55 -19.25
CA ALA A 179 26.68 -34.46 -20.44
C ALA A 179 26.74 -33.08 -21.14
N LEU A 180 27.16 -32.03 -20.42
CA LEU A 180 27.44 -30.70 -20.95
C LEU A 180 28.88 -30.56 -21.51
N GLY A 181 29.71 -31.59 -21.37
CA GLY A 181 31.09 -31.63 -21.87
C GLY A 181 32.15 -31.16 -20.87
N TYR A 182 31.82 -31.05 -19.58
CA TYR A 182 32.76 -30.71 -18.52
C TYR A 182 33.36 -31.96 -17.88
N ASP A 183 34.66 -31.93 -17.63
CA ASP A 183 35.37 -32.97 -16.89
C ASP A 183 35.47 -32.58 -15.42
N VAL A 184 34.45 -32.89 -14.63
CA VAL A 184 34.28 -32.38 -13.25
C VAL A 184 35.00 -33.24 -12.19
N ILE A 185 35.49 -32.59 -11.14
CA ILE A 185 36.00 -33.27 -9.94
C ILE A 185 34.85 -33.91 -9.12
N ASP A 186 35.13 -35.00 -8.44
CA ASP A 186 34.16 -35.79 -7.65
C ASP A 186 34.53 -35.93 -6.16
N ASP A 187 35.64 -35.33 -5.72
CA ASP A 187 36.13 -35.43 -4.36
C ASP A 187 35.69 -34.26 -3.48
N TYR A 188 36.49 -33.19 -3.39
CA TYR A 188 36.26 -32.07 -2.49
C TYR A 188 36.59 -30.74 -3.17
N LEU A 189 35.98 -29.66 -2.67
CA LEU A 189 36.15 -28.35 -3.28
C LEU A 189 37.56 -27.79 -3.04
N ARG A 190 38.17 -27.28 -4.10
CA ARG A 190 39.48 -26.62 -4.08
C ARG A 190 39.35 -25.18 -4.53
N ILE A 191 39.96 -24.27 -3.79
CA ILE A 191 39.77 -22.82 -3.97
C ILE A 191 41.10 -22.12 -4.11
N VAL A 192 41.17 -21.18 -5.05
CA VAL A 192 42.29 -20.25 -5.22
C VAL A 192 41.83 -18.86 -4.81
N ASP A 193 42.35 -18.40 -3.66
CA ASP A 193 41.93 -17.15 -3.05
C ASP A 193 42.66 -15.95 -3.67
N GLY A 194 41.94 -15.19 -4.49
CA GLY A 194 42.40 -13.99 -5.18
C GLY A 194 42.63 -14.16 -6.68
N VAL A 195 42.40 -13.09 -7.44
CA VAL A 195 42.45 -13.10 -8.91
C VAL A 195 43.87 -13.27 -9.45
N GLU A 196 44.79 -12.44 -8.96
CA GLU A 196 46.21 -12.45 -9.34
C GLU A 196 47.06 -13.31 -8.39
N SER A 197 46.41 -13.98 -7.44
CA SER A 197 47.10 -14.80 -6.45
C SER A 197 47.81 -15.97 -7.14
N SER A 198 49.12 -16.03 -6.92
CA SER A 198 49.98 -17.20 -7.18
C SER A 198 50.01 -18.17 -5.99
N ALA A 199 49.21 -17.88 -4.94
CA ALA A 199 49.20 -18.64 -3.70
C ALA A 199 48.72 -20.09 -3.91
N GLU A 200 48.97 -20.88 -2.87
CA GLU A 200 48.61 -22.29 -2.83
C GLU A 200 47.09 -22.47 -2.91
N MET A 201 46.68 -23.47 -3.68
CA MET A 201 45.28 -23.87 -3.78
C MET A 201 44.89 -24.54 -2.45
N LYS A 202 43.81 -24.05 -1.85
CA LYS A 202 43.30 -24.57 -0.58
C LYS A 202 42.22 -25.61 -0.84
N GLY A 203 42.47 -26.83 -0.39
CA GLY A 203 41.48 -27.90 -0.34
C GLY A 203 40.60 -27.76 0.90
N LEU A 204 39.29 -27.90 0.71
CA LEU A 204 38.30 -27.97 1.79
C LEU A 204 37.89 -29.44 1.97
N PRO A 205 38.61 -30.24 2.78
CA PRO A 205 38.17 -31.60 3.06
C PRO A 205 36.79 -31.57 3.71
N ASP A 206 36.03 -32.65 3.55
CA ASP A 206 34.66 -32.77 4.05
C ASP A 206 33.66 -31.77 3.44
N SER A 207 33.96 -31.17 2.29
CA SER A 207 33.02 -30.34 1.52
C SER A 207 32.45 -31.07 0.31
N LEU A 208 31.24 -30.69 -0.12
CA LEU A 208 30.75 -31.06 -1.46
C LEU A 208 31.60 -30.35 -2.52
N PRO A 209 31.86 -30.94 -3.70
CA PRO A 209 32.64 -30.32 -4.78
C PRO A 209 31.88 -29.20 -5.52
N VAL A 210 30.90 -28.57 -4.86
CA VAL A 210 30.02 -27.53 -5.41
C VAL A 210 30.24 -26.24 -4.65
N LEU A 211 30.64 -25.19 -5.38
CA LEU A 211 30.66 -23.81 -4.89
C LEU A 211 29.29 -23.17 -5.12
N ILE A 212 28.70 -22.60 -4.07
CA ILE A 212 27.46 -21.83 -4.16
C ILE A 212 27.81 -20.35 -4.24
N GLN A 213 27.39 -19.69 -5.32
CA GLN A 213 27.63 -18.29 -5.58
C GLN A 213 26.29 -17.53 -5.67
N PRO A 214 25.81 -16.92 -4.58
CA PRO A 214 24.67 -16.00 -4.61
C PRO A 214 24.87 -14.90 -5.67
N LEU A 215 23.81 -14.54 -6.40
CA LEU A 215 23.86 -13.54 -7.48
C LEU A 215 24.17 -12.13 -6.94
N GLU A 216 23.58 -11.80 -5.79
CA GLU A 216 23.77 -10.57 -5.02
C GLU A 216 23.95 -10.89 -3.52
N ASP A 217 24.26 -9.88 -2.70
CA ASP A 217 24.46 -10.06 -1.27
C ASP A 217 23.13 -10.48 -0.59
N ASN A 218 23.14 -11.60 0.14
CA ASN A 218 21.94 -12.25 0.72
C ASN A 218 20.88 -12.72 -0.29
N ALA A 219 21.27 -12.94 -1.55
CA ALA A 219 20.35 -13.48 -2.55
C ALA A 219 19.92 -14.92 -2.21
N GLU A 220 18.63 -15.19 -2.41
CA GLU A 220 18.06 -16.53 -2.30
C GLU A 220 18.37 -17.40 -3.52
N THR A 221 18.66 -16.75 -4.65
CA THR A 221 19.07 -17.38 -5.89
C THR A 221 20.58 -17.34 -6.04
N ALA A 222 21.15 -18.48 -6.45
CA ALA A 222 22.59 -18.63 -6.68
C ALA A 222 22.89 -19.28 -8.03
N ARG A 223 24.14 -19.16 -8.43
CA ARG A 223 24.80 -20.03 -9.39
C ARG A 223 25.62 -21.06 -8.64
N TYR A 224 25.78 -22.21 -9.27
CA TYR A 224 26.48 -23.33 -8.70
C TYR A 224 27.61 -23.72 -9.66
N LEU A 225 28.76 -24.03 -9.08
CA LEU A 225 29.96 -24.29 -9.86
C LEU A 225 30.63 -25.56 -9.35
N ILE A 226 31.02 -26.44 -10.29
CA ILE A 226 31.90 -27.58 -10.00
C ILE A 226 33.20 -27.38 -10.78
N PRO A 227 34.37 -27.36 -10.12
CA PRO A 227 35.66 -27.27 -10.79
C PRO A 227 35.88 -28.46 -11.74
N GLY A 228 36.53 -28.20 -12.87
CA GLY A 228 36.96 -29.24 -13.80
C GLY A 228 38.39 -29.71 -13.52
N GLN A 229 38.72 -30.96 -13.85
CA GLN A 229 40.09 -31.49 -13.77
C GLN A 229 41.06 -30.75 -14.69
N ASP A 230 40.54 -30.15 -15.76
CA ASP A 230 41.26 -29.51 -16.86
C ASP A 230 41.24 -27.98 -16.81
N GLY A 231 40.94 -27.41 -15.64
CA GLY A 231 40.93 -25.96 -15.45
C GLY A 231 39.66 -25.23 -15.87
N SER A 232 38.74 -25.88 -16.58
CA SER A 232 37.41 -25.33 -16.82
C SER A 232 36.53 -25.48 -15.57
N ALA A 233 35.25 -25.07 -15.64
CA ALA A 233 34.29 -25.31 -14.57
C ALA A 233 32.89 -25.50 -15.13
N CYS A 234 32.14 -26.45 -14.60
CA CYS A 234 30.72 -26.57 -14.91
C CYS A 234 29.96 -25.49 -14.16
N VAL A 235 29.29 -24.58 -14.87
CA VAL A 235 28.44 -23.53 -14.27
C VAL A 235 26.98 -23.86 -14.57
N PHE A 236 26.17 -23.94 -13.52
CA PHE A 236 24.76 -24.31 -13.62
C PHE A 236 23.90 -23.56 -12.60
N ARG A 237 22.58 -23.63 -12.81
CA ARG A 237 21.55 -23.21 -11.87
C ARG A 237 20.76 -24.44 -11.41
N LEU A 238 20.30 -24.40 -10.17
CA LEU A 238 19.44 -25.41 -9.58
C LEU A 238 18.05 -24.79 -9.40
N GLU A 239 16.97 -25.54 -9.67
CA GLU A 239 15.59 -25.08 -9.55
C GLU A 239 14.65 -26.17 -8.97
N GLY A 240 13.45 -25.78 -8.55
CA GLY A 240 12.47 -26.69 -7.95
C GLY A 240 12.85 -27.05 -6.50
N LYS A 241 13.10 -28.32 -6.22
CA LYS A 241 13.33 -28.87 -4.87
C LYS A 241 14.49 -28.23 -4.12
N TYR A 242 15.44 -27.62 -4.83
CA TYR A 242 16.56 -26.89 -4.25
C TYR A 242 16.16 -25.55 -3.61
N PHE A 243 15.03 -24.96 -4.03
CA PHE A 243 14.48 -23.69 -3.50
C PHE A 243 13.26 -23.89 -2.62
N ASP A 244 12.45 -24.91 -2.91
CA ASP A 244 11.24 -25.25 -2.19
C ASP A 244 11.19 -26.76 -1.95
N ALA A 245 11.33 -27.17 -0.68
CA ALA A 245 11.31 -28.58 -0.29
C ALA A 245 10.00 -29.30 -0.66
N SER A 246 8.91 -28.56 -0.89
CA SER A 246 7.61 -29.11 -1.30
C SER A 246 7.51 -29.40 -2.81
N ALA A 247 8.45 -28.88 -3.61
CA ALA A 247 8.48 -29.13 -5.04
C ALA A 247 8.81 -30.59 -5.35
N THR A 248 8.15 -31.14 -6.37
CA THR A 248 8.27 -32.56 -6.75
C THR A 248 9.38 -32.83 -7.77
N VAL A 249 10.04 -31.79 -8.28
CA VAL A 249 11.07 -31.87 -9.33
C VAL A 249 12.33 -31.16 -8.84
N ALA A 250 13.51 -31.70 -9.17
CA ALA A 250 14.79 -31.07 -8.90
C ALA A 250 15.51 -30.84 -10.23
N ASP A 251 15.49 -29.62 -10.74
CA ASP A 251 16.00 -29.30 -12.08
C ASP A 251 17.40 -28.69 -12.02
N ILE A 252 18.25 -29.09 -12.97
CA ILE A 252 19.60 -28.57 -13.19
C ILE A 252 19.63 -27.92 -14.57
N ARG A 253 20.07 -26.66 -14.63
CA ARG A 253 20.14 -25.89 -15.88
C ARG A 253 21.55 -25.44 -16.15
N GLY A 254 22.08 -25.80 -17.31
CA GLY A 254 23.45 -25.46 -17.67
C GLY A 254 23.61 -25.25 -19.17
N ILE A 255 24.77 -24.72 -19.53
CA ILE A 255 25.19 -24.51 -20.92
C ILE A 255 26.36 -25.44 -21.23
N SER A 256 26.41 -25.92 -22.46
CA SER A 256 27.52 -26.77 -22.90
C SER A 256 28.85 -26.02 -22.87
N ARG A 257 29.90 -26.73 -22.46
CA ARG A 257 31.26 -26.21 -22.41
C ARG A 257 31.69 -25.52 -23.70
N SER A 258 31.54 -26.19 -24.85
CA SER A 258 31.95 -25.68 -26.15
C SER A 258 31.35 -24.30 -26.48
N VAL A 259 30.09 -24.07 -26.11
CA VAL A 259 29.40 -22.79 -26.29
C VAL A 259 29.95 -21.74 -25.34
N ARG A 260 30.09 -22.06 -24.04
CA ARG A 260 30.65 -21.13 -23.04
C ARG A 260 32.02 -20.64 -23.46
N GLU A 261 32.90 -21.56 -23.84
CA GLU A 261 34.28 -21.24 -24.18
C GLU A 261 34.39 -20.47 -25.51
N LYS A 262 33.62 -20.87 -26.53
CA LYS A 262 33.56 -20.14 -27.81
C LYS A 262 33.09 -18.70 -27.61
N LYS A 263 32.03 -18.49 -26.84
CA LYS A 263 31.45 -17.16 -26.59
C LYS A 263 32.34 -16.29 -25.72
N ALA A 264 33.05 -16.88 -24.75
CA ALA A 264 34.08 -16.17 -24.00
C ALA A 264 35.14 -15.57 -24.92
N ILE A 265 35.69 -16.39 -25.84
CA ILE A 265 36.72 -15.96 -26.78
C ILE A 265 36.18 -14.90 -27.75
N GLU A 266 34.97 -15.11 -28.27
CA GLU A 266 34.29 -14.19 -29.19
C GLU A 266 34.08 -12.81 -28.56
N TRP A 267 33.52 -12.74 -27.36
CA TRP A 267 33.18 -11.46 -26.70
C TRP A 267 34.38 -10.77 -26.06
N LEU A 268 35.41 -11.52 -25.65
CA LEU A 268 36.67 -10.93 -25.22
C LEU A 268 37.51 -10.40 -26.39
N GLY A 269 37.37 -10.98 -27.59
CA GLY A 269 38.26 -10.71 -28.72
C GLY A 269 39.70 -11.17 -28.47
N LYS A 270 39.89 -12.18 -27.60
CA LYS A 270 41.20 -12.66 -27.13
C LYS A 270 41.33 -14.17 -27.37
N PRO A 271 41.64 -14.64 -28.60
CA PRO A 271 41.83 -16.06 -28.87
C PRO A 271 43.16 -16.59 -28.31
N GLY A 272 43.26 -17.91 -28.16
CA GLY A 272 44.51 -18.61 -27.80
C GLY A 272 44.86 -18.65 -26.31
N GLY A 273 43.95 -18.22 -25.43
CA GLY A 273 44.08 -18.38 -23.99
C GLY A 273 43.78 -19.80 -23.51
N THR A 274 43.98 -20.05 -22.22
CA THR A 274 43.78 -21.35 -21.57
C THR A 274 42.83 -21.25 -20.37
N TRP A 275 42.08 -22.30 -20.10
CA TRP A 275 41.21 -22.36 -18.92
C TRP A 275 42.00 -22.84 -17.72
N ARG A 276 41.95 -22.11 -16.61
CA ARG A 276 42.61 -22.46 -15.36
C ARG A 276 41.76 -22.04 -14.18
N ASN A 277 41.59 -22.95 -13.22
CA ASN A 277 40.88 -22.71 -11.98
C ASN A 277 39.46 -22.11 -12.19
N GLY A 278 38.76 -22.57 -13.24
CA GLY A 278 37.43 -22.10 -13.65
C GLY A 278 37.37 -20.78 -14.41
N TRP A 279 38.53 -20.16 -14.68
CA TRP A 279 38.66 -18.85 -15.33
C TRP A 279 39.41 -18.98 -16.66
N TYR A 280 39.13 -18.09 -17.62
CA TYR A 280 39.84 -18.02 -18.89
C TYR A 280 41.05 -17.09 -18.77
N ARG A 281 42.26 -17.61 -18.94
CA ARG A 281 43.49 -16.82 -18.95
C ARG A 281 43.87 -16.48 -20.38
N ASP A 282 43.87 -15.20 -20.72
CA ASP A 282 44.26 -14.76 -22.05
C ASP A 282 45.78 -14.84 -22.28
N THR A 283 46.21 -14.61 -23.53
CA THR A 283 47.64 -14.61 -23.91
C THR A 283 48.43 -13.46 -23.31
N GLY A 284 47.75 -12.41 -22.82
CA GLY A 284 48.35 -11.31 -22.05
C GLY A 284 48.54 -11.66 -20.57
N GLY A 285 48.05 -12.81 -20.12
CA GLY A 285 48.15 -13.30 -18.75
C GLY A 285 46.99 -12.89 -17.83
N THR A 286 46.00 -12.14 -18.32
CA THR A 286 44.83 -11.68 -17.56
C THR A 286 43.82 -12.82 -17.38
N ASN A 287 43.31 -12.98 -16.16
CA ASN A 287 42.30 -13.97 -15.85
C ASN A 287 40.89 -13.37 -15.98
N TRP A 288 39.99 -14.08 -16.67
CA TRP A 288 38.63 -13.67 -16.94
C TRP A 288 37.64 -14.69 -16.35
N HIS A 289 36.83 -14.25 -15.40
CA HIS A 289 35.66 -14.97 -14.94
C HIS A 289 34.60 -14.91 -16.03
N VAL A 290 33.99 -16.04 -16.37
CA VAL A 290 32.98 -16.12 -17.43
C VAL A 290 31.77 -16.89 -16.94
N THR A 291 30.63 -16.25 -16.91
CA THR A 291 29.33 -16.87 -16.64
C THR A 291 28.34 -16.44 -17.71
N LEU A 292 27.79 -17.42 -18.42
CA LEU A 292 26.81 -17.20 -19.45
C LEU A 292 25.57 -17.99 -19.07
N PHE A 293 24.40 -17.39 -19.22
CA PHE A 293 23.12 -18.04 -19.02
C PHE A 293 22.08 -17.42 -19.96
N SER A 294 21.36 -18.23 -20.73
CA SER A 294 20.25 -17.74 -21.54
C SER A 294 19.17 -18.82 -21.60
N SER A 295 17.95 -18.49 -21.16
CA SER A 295 16.78 -19.37 -21.28
C SER A 295 15.81 -18.95 -22.38
N LYS A 296 16.17 -17.91 -23.15
CA LYS A 296 15.36 -17.38 -24.25
C LYS A 296 15.35 -18.37 -25.42
N THR A 297 14.18 -18.73 -25.94
CA THR A 297 14.06 -19.77 -26.98
C THR A 297 14.52 -19.30 -28.36
N ASP A 298 14.31 -18.01 -28.67
CA ASP A 298 14.75 -17.33 -29.88
C ASP A 298 16.15 -16.72 -29.74
N ASN A 299 17.02 -17.37 -28.95
CA ASN A 299 18.29 -16.79 -28.52
C ASN A 299 19.21 -16.36 -29.69
N ILE A 300 19.19 -15.06 -30.00
CA ILE A 300 20.06 -14.42 -31.01
C ILE A 300 21.55 -14.54 -30.66
N TYR A 301 21.89 -14.79 -29.40
CA TYR A 301 23.27 -14.95 -28.94
C TYR A 301 23.82 -16.36 -29.18
N GLY A 302 22.98 -17.32 -29.61
CA GLY A 302 23.41 -18.69 -29.94
C GLY A 302 23.88 -19.49 -28.72
N ILE A 303 23.26 -19.28 -27.56
CA ILE A 303 23.57 -19.96 -26.29
C ILE A 303 22.40 -20.88 -25.92
N PRO A 304 22.40 -22.16 -26.35
CA PRO A 304 21.32 -23.08 -26.02
C PRO A 304 21.42 -23.54 -24.56
N LEU A 305 20.30 -23.45 -23.84
CA LEU A 305 20.16 -24.01 -22.50
C LEU A 305 19.81 -25.50 -22.56
N ARG A 306 20.33 -26.27 -21.62
CA ARG A 306 19.89 -27.65 -21.37
C ARG A 306 19.40 -27.76 -19.93
N GLN A 307 18.33 -28.52 -19.75
CA GLN A 307 17.74 -28.82 -18.44
C GLN A 307 17.86 -30.32 -18.17
N PHE A 308 18.16 -30.69 -16.94
CA PHE A 308 18.23 -32.08 -16.48
C PHE A 308 17.39 -32.24 -15.22
N ASP A 309 16.52 -33.24 -15.19
CA ASP A 309 15.83 -33.63 -13.97
C ASP A 309 16.78 -34.50 -13.15
N ALA A 310 17.22 -34.01 -11.99
CA ALA A 310 18.17 -34.68 -11.11
C ALA A 310 17.58 -35.90 -10.39
N LEU A 311 16.24 -35.97 -10.23
CA LEU A 311 15.58 -37.10 -9.57
C LEU A 311 15.39 -38.26 -10.55
N GLN A 312 15.08 -37.95 -11.82
CA GLN A 312 14.89 -38.95 -12.87
C GLN A 312 16.17 -39.23 -13.67
N ASN A 313 17.18 -38.37 -13.53
CA ASN A 313 18.41 -38.38 -14.32
C ASN A 313 18.16 -38.30 -15.84
N VAL A 314 17.19 -37.47 -16.26
CA VAL A 314 16.77 -37.30 -17.66
C VAL A 314 17.10 -35.90 -18.15
N GLY A 315 17.83 -35.79 -19.26
CA GLY A 315 18.13 -34.52 -19.93
C GLY A 315 17.08 -34.12 -20.96
N ARG A 316 16.78 -32.82 -21.03
CA ARG A 316 15.89 -32.17 -21.99
C ARG A 316 16.62 -31.03 -22.70
N ASP A 317 16.42 -30.94 -24.00
CA ASP A 317 16.92 -29.83 -24.81
C ASP A 317 15.87 -28.72 -24.87
N CYS A 318 16.20 -27.55 -24.32
CA CYS A 318 15.28 -26.43 -24.21
C CYS A 318 15.06 -25.71 -25.55
N VAL A 319 15.81 -26.05 -26.60
CA VAL A 319 15.59 -25.55 -27.95
C VAL A 319 14.38 -26.22 -28.60
N LYS A 320 14.17 -27.52 -28.33
CA LYS A 320 13.10 -28.33 -28.94
C LYS A 320 11.84 -28.41 -28.09
N THR A 321 11.98 -28.21 -26.78
CA THR A 321 10.90 -28.37 -25.79
C THR A 321 10.95 -27.18 -24.84
N LYS A 322 9.80 -26.57 -24.51
CA LYS A 322 9.77 -25.46 -23.53
C LYS A 322 10.27 -25.96 -22.17
N CYS A 323 11.36 -25.39 -21.69
CA CYS A 323 11.82 -25.57 -20.31
C CYS A 323 11.05 -24.59 -19.42
N GLU A 324 10.28 -25.12 -18.46
CA GLU A 324 9.40 -24.32 -17.61
C GLU A 324 10.20 -23.68 -16.46
N SER A 325 10.30 -22.37 -16.41
CA SER A 325 10.74 -21.68 -15.19
C SER A 325 9.72 -21.92 -14.08
N TRP A 326 10.19 -22.31 -12.89
CA TRP A 326 9.29 -22.50 -11.76
C TRP A 326 8.83 -21.14 -11.21
N PRO A 327 7.53 -20.98 -10.91
CA PRO A 327 7.03 -19.76 -10.30
C PRO A 327 7.57 -19.63 -8.88
N LEU A 328 8.11 -18.46 -8.55
CA LEU A 328 8.44 -18.07 -7.18
C LEU A 328 7.19 -17.45 -6.54
N GLU A 329 6.65 -18.09 -5.51
CA GLU A 329 5.51 -17.57 -4.73
C GLU A 329 6.03 -16.93 -3.44
N ASN A 330 5.74 -15.63 -3.29
CA ASN A 330 5.99 -14.86 -2.07
C ASN A 330 4.66 -14.51 -1.42
N SER A 331 4.52 -14.78 -0.12
CA SER A 331 3.30 -14.48 0.64
C SER A 331 3.53 -13.37 1.66
N TRP A 332 2.78 -12.28 1.55
CA TRP A 332 2.78 -11.14 2.45
C TRP A 332 1.61 -11.26 3.41
N GLY A 333 1.80 -12.13 4.39
CA GLY A 333 0.73 -12.54 5.29
C GLY A 333 -0.37 -13.35 4.59
N LYS A 334 -1.55 -13.38 5.19
CA LYS A 334 -2.70 -14.13 4.63
C LYS A 334 -3.40 -13.45 3.45
N SER A 335 -3.23 -12.14 3.28
CA SER A 335 -4.08 -11.33 2.39
C SER A 335 -3.43 -10.92 1.07
N LEU A 336 -2.12 -11.04 0.93
CA LEU A 336 -1.38 -10.66 -0.28
C LEU A 336 -0.40 -11.76 -0.67
N ARG A 337 -0.43 -12.17 -1.94
CA ARG A 337 0.50 -13.14 -2.52
C ARG A 337 1.00 -12.62 -3.85
N THR A 338 2.27 -12.84 -4.15
CA THR A 338 2.86 -12.51 -5.44
C THR A 338 3.51 -13.74 -6.03
N VAL A 339 3.15 -14.05 -7.26
CA VAL A 339 3.72 -15.15 -8.02
C VAL A 339 4.54 -14.55 -9.15
N HIS A 340 5.83 -14.83 -9.17
CA HIS A 340 6.77 -14.39 -10.20
C HIS A 340 7.10 -15.58 -11.08
N THR A 341 6.76 -15.52 -12.36
CA THR A 341 7.10 -16.56 -13.33
C THR A 341 8.07 -15.97 -14.34
N GLN A 342 9.33 -16.39 -14.28
CA GLN A 342 10.38 -15.85 -15.13
C GLN A 342 10.28 -16.44 -16.55
N GLN A 343 9.64 -15.71 -17.48
CA GLN A 343 9.40 -16.21 -18.83
C GLN A 343 10.70 -16.54 -19.57
N TRP A 344 11.71 -15.69 -19.45
CA TRP A 344 13.07 -15.95 -19.92
C TRP A 344 14.07 -15.00 -19.26
N VAL A 345 15.35 -15.39 -19.25
CA VAL A 345 16.47 -14.59 -18.76
C VAL A 345 17.70 -14.78 -19.65
N ASN A 346 18.42 -13.69 -19.89
CA ASN A 346 19.77 -13.62 -20.42
C ASN A 346 20.63 -12.99 -19.33
N SER A 347 21.71 -13.64 -18.95
CA SER A 347 22.58 -13.20 -17.86
C SER A 347 24.01 -13.57 -18.25
N PHE A 348 24.76 -12.56 -18.67
CA PHE A 348 26.10 -12.67 -19.22
C PHE A 348 27.03 -11.80 -18.40
N THR A 349 28.02 -12.43 -17.78
CA THR A 349 29.05 -11.73 -17.00
C THR A 349 30.40 -12.27 -17.39
N ILE A 350 31.25 -11.39 -17.91
CA ILE A 350 32.67 -11.62 -18.13
C ILE A 350 33.42 -10.53 -17.37
N SER A 351 34.25 -10.88 -16.39
CA SER A 351 34.99 -9.89 -15.59
C SER A 351 36.42 -10.35 -15.32
N ASN A 352 37.35 -9.41 -15.32
CA ASN A 352 38.74 -9.65 -14.92
C ASN A 352 38.96 -9.54 -13.39
N GLY A 353 37.89 -9.37 -12.60
CA GLY A 353 37.97 -9.22 -11.13
C GLY A 353 38.51 -7.86 -10.65
N THR A 354 38.84 -6.94 -11.56
CA THR A 354 39.02 -5.51 -11.28
C THR A 354 37.84 -4.69 -11.81
N ARG A 355 36.66 -5.31 -11.93
CA ARG A 355 35.43 -4.69 -12.46
C ARG A 355 35.60 -4.16 -13.88
N TYR A 356 36.25 -4.93 -14.74
CA TYR A 356 36.35 -4.60 -16.16
C TYR A 356 35.97 -5.82 -16.99
N GLY A 357 35.07 -5.63 -17.96
CA GLY A 357 34.62 -6.67 -18.88
C GLY A 357 33.23 -6.41 -19.46
N VAL A 358 32.39 -7.44 -19.50
CA VAL A 358 31.03 -7.44 -20.07
C VAL A 358 30.03 -7.81 -18.99
N TYR A 359 28.98 -7.00 -18.85
CA TYR A 359 27.82 -7.33 -18.02
C TYR A 359 26.53 -6.98 -18.78
N TRP A 360 25.69 -7.99 -18.93
CA TRP A 360 24.35 -7.89 -19.51
C TRP A 360 23.40 -8.82 -18.76
N LEU A 361 22.38 -8.23 -18.14
CA LEU A 361 21.27 -8.96 -17.56
C LEU A 361 19.98 -8.44 -18.20
N GLU A 362 19.22 -9.34 -18.79
CA GLU A 362 17.97 -9.01 -19.48
C GLU A 362 16.98 -10.13 -19.18
N TYR A 363 15.81 -9.80 -18.65
CA TYR A 363 14.81 -10.83 -18.36
C TYR A 363 13.41 -10.29 -18.56
N SER A 364 12.50 -11.22 -18.84
CA SER A 364 11.07 -10.98 -18.79
C SER A 364 10.44 -11.84 -17.71
N GLU A 365 9.69 -11.20 -16.83
CA GLU A 365 8.91 -11.88 -15.81
C GLU A 365 7.41 -11.57 -15.96
N LEU A 366 6.60 -12.60 -15.74
CA LEU A 366 5.18 -12.48 -15.53
C LEU A 366 4.94 -12.42 -14.02
N ARG A 367 4.49 -11.27 -13.53
CA ARG A 367 4.14 -11.09 -12.13
C ARG A 367 2.63 -11.13 -11.96
N VAL A 368 2.16 -12.02 -11.11
CA VAL A 368 0.75 -12.12 -10.71
C VAL A 368 0.63 -11.75 -9.24
N VAL A 369 0.05 -10.58 -8.96
CA VAL A 369 -0.26 -10.14 -7.60
C VAL A 369 -1.69 -10.59 -7.28
N LYS A 370 -1.86 -11.45 -6.29
CA LYS A 370 -3.15 -11.89 -5.78
C LYS A 370 -3.43 -11.22 -4.44
N SER A 371 -4.59 -10.60 -4.28
CA SER A 371 -5.09 -10.15 -2.98
C SER A 371 -6.31 -10.96 -2.61
N ILE A 372 -6.31 -11.51 -1.40
CA ILE A 372 -7.43 -12.29 -0.88
C ILE A 372 -8.38 -11.31 -0.19
N TYR A 373 -9.60 -11.21 -0.72
CA TYR A 373 -10.69 -10.46 -0.09
C TYR A 373 -11.27 -11.30 1.05
N ASP A 374 -10.79 -11.08 2.26
CA ASP A 374 -11.19 -11.81 3.46
C ASP A 374 -12.31 -11.11 4.24
N LEU A 375 -12.78 -11.77 5.31
CA LEU A 375 -13.82 -11.24 6.19
C LEU A 375 -13.40 -9.92 6.85
N GLU A 376 -12.12 -9.77 7.16
CA GLU A 376 -11.55 -8.54 7.75
C GLU A 376 -11.67 -7.36 6.78
N THR A 377 -11.33 -7.59 5.51
CA THR A 377 -11.50 -6.63 4.41
C THR A 377 -12.98 -6.30 4.21
N PHE A 378 -13.87 -7.29 4.26
CA PHE A 378 -15.31 -7.06 4.16
C PHE A 378 -15.84 -6.15 5.27
N ILE A 379 -15.50 -6.44 6.54
CA ILE A 379 -15.95 -5.66 7.70
C ILE A 379 -15.39 -4.23 7.65
N SER A 380 -14.11 -4.07 7.27
CA SER A 380 -13.48 -2.77 7.08
C SER A 380 -14.22 -1.94 6.03
N ASN A 381 -14.43 -2.52 4.85
CA ASN A 381 -15.08 -1.87 3.73
C ASN A 381 -16.53 -1.50 4.03
N LEU A 382 -17.28 -2.38 4.67
CA LEU A 382 -18.65 -2.10 5.07
C LEU A 382 -18.71 -0.93 6.06
N SER A 383 -17.81 -0.91 7.04
CA SER A 383 -17.71 0.16 8.04
C SER A 383 -17.36 1.50 7.41
N LEU A 384 -16.38 1.52 6.51
CA LEU A 384 -16.01 2.72 5.73
C LEU A 384 -17.12 3.17 4.79
N GLY A 385 -17.81 2.24 4.13
CA GLY A 385 -18.94 2.50 3.27
C GLY A 385 -20.08 3.22 4.01
N PHE A 386 -20.41 2.78 5.22
CA PHE A 386 -21.40 3.49 6.05
C PHE A 386 -20.96 4.91 6.43
N VAL A 387 -19.68 5.10 6.74
CA VAL A 387 -19.12 6.43 7.07
C VAL A 387 -19.17 7.35 5.83
N LEU A 388 -18.75 6.86 4.67
CA LEU A 388 -18.78 7.61 3.40
C LEU A 388 -20.19 7.93 2.94
N LEU A 389 -21.11 6.97 2.99
CA LEU A 389 -22.53 7.16 2.67
C LEU A 389 -23.14 8.26 3.54
N ARG A 390 -22.83 8.24 4.83
CA ARG A 390 -23.29 9.26 5.76
C ARG A 390 -22.71 10.64 5.48
N TRP A 391 -21.43 10.71 5.13
CA TRP A 391 -20.81 11.97 4.72
C TRP A 391 -21.49 12.57 3.47
N MET A 392 -21.77 11.73 2.47
CA MET A 392 -22.53 12.16 1.29
C MET A 392 -23.89 12.73 1.66
N ILE A 393 -24.63 12.08 2.56
CA ILE A 393 -25.96 12.56 2.99
C ILE A 393 -25.85 13.91 3.70
N CYS A 394 -24.86 14.11 4.57
CA CYS A 394 -24.63 15.40 5.22
C CYS A 394 -24.33 16.51 4.18
N MET A 395 -23.48 16.23 3.19
CA MET A 395 -23.16 17.17 2.12
C MET A 395 -24.40 17.49 1.28
N PHE A 396 -25.14 16.47 0.87
CA PHE A 396 -26.37 16.59 0.08
C PHE A 396 -27.46 17.38 0.82
N ALA A 397 -27.70 17.08 2.10
CA ALA A 397 -28.71 17.75 2.91
C ALA A 397 -28.46 19.26 3.04
N LEU A 398 -27.19 19.66 3.20
CA LEU A 398 -26.81 21.08 3.28
C LEU A 398 -26.93 21.80 1.93
N GLN A 399 -26.58 21.13 0.84
CA GLN A 399 -26.71 21.69 -0.52
C GLN A 399 -28.17 21.84 -0.92
N SER A 400 -28.98 20.81 -0.68
CA SER A 400 -30.43 20.86 -0.87
C SER A 400 -31.06 21.98 -0.03
N GLY A 401 -30.57 22.18 1.19
CA GLY A 401 -30.96 23.31 2.04
C GLY A 401 -30.68 24.67 1.41
N TYR A 402 -29.49 24.85 0.80
CA TYR A 402 -29.10 26.07 0.11
C TYR A 402 -29.93 26.32 -1.15
N TYR A 403 -30.10 25.32 -2.02
CA TYR A 403 -30.90 25.46 -3.24
C TYR A 403 -32.36 25.81 -2.96
N ARG A 404 -32.86 25.47 -1.76
CA ARG A 404 -34.21 25.83 -1.30
C ARG A 404 -34.27 27.14 -0.51
N GLY A 405 -33.17 27.88 -0.41
CA GLY A 405 -33.09 29.14 0.33
C GLY A 405 -33.28 29.00 1.84
N THR A 406 -33.00 27.82 2.39
CA THR A 406 -33.20 27.53 3.82
C THR A 406 -31.92 27.60 4.64
N THR A 407 -30.76 27.57 3.98
CA THR A 407 -29.45 27.65 4.60
C THR A 407 -28.47 28.43 3.75
N ASN A 408 -27.49 29.06 4.39
CA ASN A 408 -26.35 29.63 3.69
C ASN A 408 -25.48 28.51 3.10
N TRP A 409 -24.69 28.85 2.08
CA TRP A 409 -23.76 27.90 1.47
C TRP A 409 -22.75 27.40 2.50
N ALA A 410 -22.71 26.08 2.71
CA ALA A 410 -21.79 25.44 3.64
C ALA A 410 -21.17 24.20 2.99
N ALA A 411 -19.85 24.26 2.77
CA ALA A 411 -19.07 23.11 2.38
C ALA A 411 -18.64 22.32 3.64
N VAL A 412 -18.73 20.99 3.60
CA VAL A 412 -18.57 20.15 4.79
C VAL A 412 -17.62 19.00 4.57
N GLY A 413 -16.55 18.99 5.35
CA GLY A 413 -15.61 17.88 5.45
C GLY A 413 -16.03 16.79 6.44
N ILE A 414 -15.11 15.87 6.69
CA ILE A 414 -15.29 14.70 7.56
C ILE A 414 -15.63 15.07 9.02
N GLY A 415 -15.40 16.32 9.44
CA GLY A 415 -15.71 16.82 10.78
C GLY A 415 -17.19 16.75 11.15
N CYS A 416 -18.11 16.75 10.17
CA CYS A 416 -19.53 16.49 10.43
C CYS A 416 -19.77 15.07 10.99
N LEU A 417 -18.85 14.14 10.76
CA LEU A 417 -18.92 12.76 11.23
C LEU A 417 -18.39 12.60 12.66
N GLY A 418 -17.73 13.63 13.20
CA GLY A 418 -17.00 13.57 14.46
C GLY A 418 -17.86 13.17 15.67
N CYS A 419 -19.19 13.34 15.63
CA CYS A 419 -20.10 12.97 16.72
C CYS A 419 -20.83 11.64 16.52
N MET A 420 -20.58 10.94 15.41
CA MET A 420 -21.30 9.73 15.05
C MET A 420 -20.70 8.50 15.71
N ARG A 421 -21.52 7.62 16.30
CA ARG A 421 -21.04 6.38 16.95
C ARG A 421 -20.16 5.52 16.02
N HIS A 422 -20.60 5.32 14.77
CA HIS A 422 -19.84 4.56 13.77
C HIS A 422 -18.46 5.15 13.48
N PHE A 423 -18.32 6.48 13.49
CA PHE A 423 -17.02 7.11 13.29
C PHE A 423 -16.05 6.86 14.46
N HIS A 424 -16.54 6.66 15.69
CA HIS A 424 -15.68 6.28 16.82
C HIS A 424 -15.31 4.80 16.83
N LEU A 425 -16.29 3.96 16.46
CA LEU A 425 -16.08 2.52 16.35
C LEU A 425 -15.19 2.16 15.16
N LEU A 426 -15.02 3.07 14.20
CA LEU A 426 -14.17 2.88 13.03
C LEU A 426 -12.73 2.52 13.42
N ALA A 427 -12.16 3.15 14.45
CA ALA A 427 -10.82 2.77 14.93
C ALA A 427 -10.75 1.31 15.36
N LEU A 428 -11.81 0.75 15.95
CA LEU A 428 -11.88 -0.65 16.38
C LEU A 428 -12.13 -1.59 15.20
N THR A 429 -13.03 -1.24 14.28
CA THR A 429 -13.36 -2.10 13.13
C THR A 429 -12.20 -2.18 12.12
N LEU A 430 -11.30 -1.20 12.11
CA LEU A 430 -10.10 -1.19 11.27
C LEU A 430 -8.89 -1.91 11.91
N LEU A 431 -8.96 -2.32 13.18
CA LEU A 431 -7.85 -3.00 13.87
C LEU A 431 -7.33 -4.26 13.16
N PRO A 432 -8.20 -5.15 12.62
CA PRO A 432 -7.72 -6.38 11.98
C PRO A 432 -6.77 -6.09 10.81
N ARG A 433 -7.07 -5.05 10.02
CA ARG A 433 -6.24 -4.63 8.87
C ARG A 433 -5.06 -3.74 9.25
N LEU A 434 -4.96 -3.30 10.50
CA LEU A 434 -4.04 -2.25 10.93
C LEU A 434 -2.58 -2.56 10.58
N LYS A 435 -2.16 -3.83 10.71
CA LYS A 435 -0.81 -4.29 10.34
C LYS A 435 -0.50 -3.97 8.88
N THR A 436 -1.40 -4.35 7.97
CA THR A 436 -1.23 -4.12 6.52
C THR A 436 -1.32 -2.65 6.16
N THR A 437 -2.21 -1.87 6.79
CA THR A 437 -2.36 -0.44 6.51
C THR A 437 -1.14 0.37 6.95
N ILE A 438 -0.56 0.02 8.10
CA ILE A 438 0.67 0.68 8.59
C ILE A 438 1.86 0.30 7.73
N ALA A 439 1.98 -0.98 7.37
CA ALA A 439 3.06 -1.42 6.50
C ALA A 439 2.97 -0.73 5.13
N ALA A 440 1.79 -0.64 4.52
CA ALA A 440 1.56 0.12 3.29
C ALA A 440 1.92 1.60 3.45
N PHE A 441 1.54 2.24 4.56
CA PHE A 441 1.91 3.62 4.87
C PHE A 441 3.44 3.81 4.92
N TRP A 442 4.17 2.91 5.57
CA TRP A 442 5.62 2.97 5.63
C TRP A 442 6.30 2.63 4.30
N THR A 443 5.68 1.88 3.40
CA THR A 443 6.24 1.62 2.05
C THR A 443 5.94 2.73 1.03
N VAL A 444 4.98 3.63 1.30
CA VAL A 444 4.64 4.75 0.39
C VAL A 444 5.87 5.58 0.02
N GLY A 445 6.10 5.81 -1.27
CA GLY A 445 7.20 6.64 -1.76
C GLY A 445 8.50 5.88 -2.01
N CYS A 446 8.57 4.60 -1.67
CA CYS A 446 9.73 3.75 -1.96
C CYS A 446 9.53 2.96 -3.26
N VAL A 447 10.62 2.80 -4.03
CA VAL A 447 10.73 1.81 -5.10
C VAL A 447 11.64 0.71 -4.57
N PHE A 448 11.14 -0.52 -4.53
CA PHE A 448 11.91 -1.66 -4.02
C PHE A 448 12.44 -2.53 -5.18
N VAL A 449 13.38 -3.40 -4.86
CA VAL A 449 13.79 -4.61 -5.59
C VAL A 449 13.61 -5.79 -4.63
N GLY A 450 13.29 -6.97 -5.15
CA GLY A 450 13.10 -8.19 -4.35
C GLY A 450 11.70 -8.32 -3.76
N ASP A 451 11.62 -8.85 -2.55
CA ASP A 451 10.38 -9.28 -1.91
C ASP A 451 9.40 -8.11 -1.69
N GLN A 452 9.89 -6.98 -1.15
CA GLN A 452 9.06 -5.83 -0.74
C GLN A 452 8.39 -5.10 -1.92
N VAL A 453 8.73 -5.44 -3.16
CA VAL A 453 8.12 -4.82 -4.35
C VAL A 453 6.61 -5.06 -4.40
N ALA A 454 6.15 -6.20 -3.91
CA ALA A 454 4.73 -6.50 -3.77
C ALA A 454 3.97 -5.39 -3.02
N MET A 455 4.57 -4.85 -1.95
CA MET A 455 3.97 -3.83 -1.09
C MET A 455 4.00 -2.42 -1.66
N SER A 456 4.79 -2.16 -2.71
CA SER A 456 4.89 -0.85 -3.36
C SER A 456 4.28 -0.81 -4.76
N GLU A 457 4.02 -1.95 -5.40
CA GLU A 457 3.43 -1.99 -6.74
C GLU A 457 1.96 -2.41 -6.78
N ALA A 458 1.45 -3.05 -5.73
CA ALA A 458 0.05 -3.45 -5.64
C ALA A 458 -0.87 -2.24 -5.39
N TRP A 459 -1.04 -1.38 -6.39
CA TRP A 459 -1.77 -0.11 -6.28
C TRP A 459 -3.18 -0.27 -5.71
N PHE A 460 -3.88 -1.35 -6.08
CA PHE A 460 -5.23 -1.68 -5.61
C PHE A 460 -5.29 -2.13 -4.14
N VAL A 461 -4.13 -2.43 -3.54
CA VAL A 461 -3.98 -2.67 -2.09
C VAL A 461 -3.49 -1.41 -1.40
N VAL A 462 -2.48 -0.74 -1.97
CA VAL A 462 -1.80 0.41 -1.36
C VAL A 462 -2.69 1.64 -1.25
N TYR A 463 -3.37 2.07 -2.33
CA TYR A 463 -4.20 3.28 -2.27
C TYR A 463 -5.36 3.17 -1.29
N PRO A 464 -6.13 2.07 -1.27
CA PRO A 464 -7.12 1.89 -0.23
C PRO A 464 -6.51 1.82 1.17
N ALA A 465 -5.39 1.11 1.37
CA ALA A 465 -4.71 1.04 2.66
C ALA A 465 -4.26 2.41 3.18
N ILE A 466 -3.80 3.32 2.30
CA ILE A 466 -3.53 4.72 2.65
C ILE A 466 -4.83 5.41 3.10
N GLY A 467 -5.93 5.23 2.37
CA GLY A 467 -7.23 5.76 2.75
C GLY A 467 -7.69 5.28 4.14
N GLU A 468 -7.62 3.98 4.38
CA GLU A 468 -7.92 3.36 5.68
C GLU A 468 -7.03 3.90 6.79
N PHE A 469 -5.73 4.05 6.54
CA PHE A 469 -4.79 4.63 7.48
C PHE A 469 -5.18 6.07 7.86
N VAL A 470 -5.49 6.92 6.88
CA VAL A 470 -5.90 8.32 7.15
C VAL A 470 -7.23 8.35 7.91
N PHE A 471 -8.20 7.50 7.58
CA PHE A 471 -9.44 7.37 8.36
C PHE A 471 -9.19 6.92 9.79
N HIS A 472 -8.36 5.90 10.00
CA HIS A 472 -7.99 5.41 11.32
C HIS A 472 -7.31 6.51 12.14
N TYR A 473 -6.34 7.20 11.55
CA TYR A 473 -5.61 8.28 12.17
C TYR A 473 -6.54 9.44 12.59
N TYR A 474 -7.44 9.89 11.73
CA TYR A 474 -8.41 10.94 12.08
C TYR A 474 -9.46 10.46 13.07
N CYS A 475 -9.85 9.19 13.06
CA CYS A 475 -10.69 8.64 14.12
C CYS A 475 -10.01 8.78 15.50
N LEU A 476 -8.72 8.45 15.59
CA LEU A 476 -7.94 8.60 16.82
C LEU A 476 -7.77 10.06 17.23
N LEU A 477 -7.49 10.97 16.29
CA LEU A 477 -7.43 12.42 16.58
C LEU A 477 -8.77 12.97 17.06
N ASN A 478 -9.89 12.49 16.51
CA ASN A 478 -11.23 12.86 16.99
C ASN A 478 -11.48 12.36 18.42
N LEU A 479 -11.05 11.14 18.75
CA LEU A 479 -11.13 10.61 20.10
C LEU A 479 -10.27 11.42 21.07
N LEU A 480 -9.03 11.70 20.70
CA LEU A 480 -8.09 12.49 21.50
C LEU A 480 -8.63 13.90 21.75
N SER A 481 -9.11 14.58 20.72
CA SER A 481 -9.71 15.92 20.86
C SER A 481 -10.95 15.89 21.74
N LYS A 482 -11.74 14.82 21.73
CA LYS A 482 -12.86 14.63 22.67
C LYS A 482 -12.41 14.43 24.11
N MET A 483 -11.41 13.60 24.34
CA MET A 483 -10.82 13.40 25.67
C MET A 483 -10.29 14.72 26.24
N LEU A 484 -9.63 15.51 25.39
CA LEU A 484 -9.10 16.83 25.73
C LEU A 484 -10.17 17.93 25.77
N ARG A 485 -11.43 17.62 25.43
CA ARG A 485 -12.55 18.56 25.34
C ARG A 485 -12.26 19.77 24.43
N ARG A 486 -11.61 19.51 23.29
CA ARG A 486 -11.15 20.49 22.29
C ARG A 486 -11.91 20.34 20.97
N ARG A 487 -12.20 21.46 20.30
CA ARG A 487 -12.75 21.49 18.93
C ARG A 487 -11.66 21.75 17.91
N VAL A 488 -11.59 20.91 16.88
CA VAL A 488 -10.47 20.87 15.92
C VAL A 488 -10.99 20.94 14.48
N SER A 489 -10.25 21.61 13.62
CA SER A 489 -10.54 21.65 12.17
C SER A 489 -10.18 20.33 11.51
N ASP A 490 -10.98 19.90 10.54
CA ASP A 490 -10.79 18.70 9.72
C ASP A 490 -10.17 19.00 8.34
N VAL A 491 -9.82 20.27 8.08
CA VAL A 491 -9.29 20.73 6.79
C VAL A 491 -8.05 19.96 6.32
N MET A 492 -7.20 19.48 7.24
CA MET A 492 -5.98 18.76 6.88
C MET A 492 -6.19 17.29 6.46
N PHE A 493 -7.43 16.78 6.54
CA PHE A 493 -7.74 15.40 6.18
C PHE A 493 -7.38 15.10 4.71
N GLY A 494 -7.88 15.92 3.79
CA GLY A 494 -7.61 15.68 2.37
C GLY A 494 -6.21 16.05 1.90
N PRO A 495 -5.54 17.14 2.35
CA PRO A 495 -4.14 17.37 2.01
C PRO A 495 -3.23 16.23 2.47
N THR A 496 -3.48 15.65 3.65
CA THR A 496 -2.73 14.47 4.14
C THR A 496 -2.90 13.28 3.19
N LEU A 497 -4.14 12.99 2.78
CA LEU A 497 -4.42 11.91 1.82
C LEU A 497 -3.74 12.16 0.47
N ILE A 498 -3.88 13.37 -0.08
CA ILE A 498 -3.33 13.75 -1.37
C ILE A 498 -1.81 13.64 -1.36
N VAL A 499 -1.12 14.16 -0.34
CA VAL A 499 0.34 14.06 -0.23
C VAL A 499 0.79 12.60 -0.25
N LEU A 500 0.11 11.71 0.48
CA LEU A 500 0.46 10.28 0.47
C LEU A 500 0.20 9.63 -0.90
N PHE A 501 -0.88 10.00 -1.57
CA PHE A 501 -1.16 9.50 -2.93
C PHE A 501 -0.11 9.98 -3.94
N LEU A 502 0.29 11.24 -3.87
CA LEU A 502 1.32 11.83 -4.73
C LEU A 502 2.70 11.23 -4.44
N LEU A 503 3.04 11.00 -3.16
CA LEU A 503 4.26 10.29 -2.78
C LEU A 503 4.32 8.89 -3.41
N HIS A 504 3.20 8.15 -3.39
CA HIS A 504 3.15 6.85 -4.03
C HIS A 504 3.18 6.93 -5.56
N LEU A 505 2.44 7.86 -6.16
CA LEU A 505 2.33 8.02 -7.62
C LEU A 505 3.67 8.41 -8.24
N PHE A 506 4.37 9.37 -7.64
CA PHE A 506 5.65 9.89 -8.14
C PHE A 506 6.88 9.17 -7.57
N ARG A 507 6.72 8.01 -6.92
CA ARG A 507 7.83 7.25 -6.30
C ARG A 507 9.00 6.99 -7.25
N TYR A 508 8.73 6.64 -8.51
CA TYR A 508 9.79 6.42 -9.51
C TYR A 508 10.51 7.71 -9.87
N HIS A 509 9.78 8.84 -9.95
CA HIS A 509 10.39 10.14 -10.18
C HIS A 509 11.27 10.57 -9.00
N PHE A 510 10.81 10.37 -7.75
CA PHE A 510 11.62 10.69 -6.58
C PHE A 510 12.86 9.80 -6.44
N SER A 511 12.74 8.51 -6.79
CA SER A 511 13.86 7.56 -6.84
C SER A 511 14.87 7.98 -7.91
N ASN A 512 14.42 8.24 -9.15
CA ASN A 512 15.28 8.67 -10.25
C ASN A 512 15.92 10.06 -10.02
N ALA A 513 15.21 10.98 -9.36
CA ALA A 513 15.71 12.32 -9.05
C ALA A 513 16.67 12.36 -7.86
N GLY A 514 16.88 11.24 -7.14
CA GLY A 514 17.77 11.21 -5.99
C GLY A 514 17.19 11.79 -4.69
N TRP A 515 15.91 12.17 -4.66
CA TRP A 515 15.33 12.90 -3.51
C TRP A 515 15.19 12.06 -2.24
N PHE A 516 14.99 10.76 -2.40
CA PHE A 516 14.85 9.79 -1.31
C PHE A 516 15.81 8.61 -1.51
N VAL A 517 17.05 8.88 -1.92
CA VAL A 517 18.05 7.85 -2.20
C VAL A 517 18.87 7.52 -0.95
N HIS A 518 19.11 6.22 -0.71
CA HIS A 518 20.10 5.79 0.26
C HIS A 518 21.49 6.18 -0.26
N PRO A 519 22.41 6.76 0.57
CA PRO A 519 23.71 7.26 0.11
C PRO A 519 24.52 6.27 -0.74
N ASP A 520 24.32 4.98 -0.48
CA ASP A 520 25.07 3.88 -1.08
C ASP A 520 24.40 3.22 -2.31
N ASN A 521 23.15 3.55 -2.65
CA ASN A 521 22.45 2.87 -3.76
C ASN A 521 21.41 3.80 -4.45
N PRO A 522 21.79 4.52 -5.52
CA PRO A 522 20.88 5.36 -6.28
C PRO A 522 19.90 4.53 -7.11
N GLY A 523 18.61 4.60 -6.79
CA GLY A 523 17.55 3.96 -7.55
C GLY A 523 16.61 3.12 -6.68
N ALA A 524 16.40 1.87 -7.09
CA ALA A 524 15.50 0.94 -6.42
C ALA A 524 16.18 0.30 -5.20
N LEU A 525 15.47 0.25 -4.07
CA LEU A 525 15.99 -0.19 -2.78
C LEU A 525 15.91 -1.71 -2.65
N ALA A 526 17.00 -2.36 -2.25
CA ALA A 526 16.95 -3.78 -1.92
C ALA A 526 15.95 -4.05 -0.78
N SER A 527 15.24 -5.18 -0.85
CA SER A 527 14.32 -5.60 0.20
C SER A 527 15.08 -5.90 1.49
N ILE A 528 14.74 -5.20 2.57
CA ILE A 528 15.30 -5.42 3.92
C ILE A 528 14.48 -6.47 4.67
N ILE A 529 13.16 -6.46 4.46
CA ILE A 529 12.22 -7.40 5.10
C ILE A 529 11.80 -8.42 4.06
N GLN A 530 11.98 -9.71 4.36
CA GLN A 530 11.49 -10.78 3.50
C GLN A 530 9.99 -11.01 3.73
N SER A 531 9.32 -11.57 2.72
CA SER A 531 7.89 -11.89 2.78
C SER A 531 7.57 -12.88 3.92
N SER A 532 8.47 -13.83 4.18
CA SER A 532 8.40 -14.80 5.28
C SER A 532 8.44 -14.16 6.68
N ASP A 533 9.21 -13.07 6.84
CA ASP A 533 9.36 -12.37 8.12
C ASP A 533 8.14 -11.51 8.44
N PHE A 534 7.36 -11.12 7.42
CA PHE A 534 6.22 -10.24 7.60
C PHE A 534 5.18 -10.81 8.56
N GLU A 535 4.94 -12.13 8.56
CA GLU A 535 4.00 -12.76 9.51
C GLU A 535 4.45 -12.60 10.96
N ASN A 536 5.77 -12.67 11.20
CA ASN A 536 6.36 -12.55 12.55
C ASN A 536 6.38 -11.10 13.06
N LEU A 537 6.22 -10.10 12.18
CA LEU A 537 6.15 -8.70 12.60
C LEU A 537 4.88 -8.41 13.38
N SER A 538 5.04 -7.86 14.59
CA SER A 538 3.91 -7.39 15.39
C SER A 538 3.39 -6.04 14.89
N THR A 539 2.11 -5.76 15.08
CA THR A 539 1.55 -4.41 14.81
C THR A 539 2.20 -3.35 15.71
N GLY A 540 2.58 -3.72 16.94
CA GLY A 540 3.26 -2.83 17.88
C GLY A 540 4.65 -2.41 17.41
N SER A 541 5.44 -3.32 16.82
CA SER A 541 6.75 -2.97 16.25
C SER A 541 6.60 -2.02 15.06
N LEU A 542 5.58 -2.19 14.22
CA LEU A 542 5.31 -1.26 13.11
C LEU A 542 4.87 0.15 13.59
N LEU A 543 4.26 0.26 14.78
CA LEU A 543 3.80 1.53 15.36
C LEU A 543 4.87 2.26 16.18
N PHE A 544 5.68 1.53 16.94
CA PHE A 544 6.51 2.12 18.00
C PHE A 544 8.01 1.83 17.85
N SER A 545 8.40 0.85 17.03
CA SER A 545 9.82 0.54 16.80
C SER A 545 10.37 1.36 15.64
N GLY A 546 11.18 2.38 15.96
CA GLY A 546 11.89 3.17 14.95
C GLY A 546 12.72 2.31 14.00
N LYS A 547 13.34 1.24 14.50
CA LYS A 547 14.13 0.31 13.68
C LYS A 547 13.26 -0.39 12.62
N THR A 548 12.15 -1.00 13.03
CA THR A 548 11.26 -1.71 12.10
C THR A 548 10.63 -0.76 11.09
N GLN A 549 10.30 0.47 11.49
CA GLN A 549 9.75 1.47 10.58
C GLN A 549 10.76 1.91 9.52
N VAL A 550 12.03 2.07 9.89
CA VAL A 550 13.12 2.35 8.96
C VAL A 550 13.30 1.19 7.99
N GLU A 551 13.29 -0.06 8.47
CA GLU A 551 13.43 -1.26 7.64
C GLU A 551 12.28 -1.40 6.63
N VAL A 552 11.02 -1.20 7.05
CA VAL A 552 9.86 -1.20 6.14
C VAL A 552 9.92 -0.03 5.15
N ASN A 553 10.47 1.11 5.55
CA ASN A 553 10.66 2.29 4.70
C ASN A 553 11.95 2.21 3.85
N GLY A 554 12.52 1.01 3.66
CA GLY A 554 13.68 0.77 2.80
C GLY A 554 14.97 1.43 3.27
N GLY A 555 15.10 1.71 4.58
CA GLY A 555 16.29 2.32 5.17
C GLY A 555 16.36 3.85 5.03
N ILE A 556 15.38 4.51 4.39
CA ILE A 556 15.47 5.94 4.09
C ILE A 556 14.97 6.80 5.27
N GLN A 557 15.88 7.39 6.02
CA GLN A 557 15.55 8.25 7.18
C GLN A 557 14.80 9.55 6.80
N TRP A 558 15.12 10.14 5.64
CA TRP A 558 14.51 11.40 5.22
C TRP A 558 13.03 11.23 4.88
N LEU A 559 12.69 10.20 4.11
CA LEU A 559 11.30 9.89 3.78
C LEU A 559 10.48 9.53 5.04
N LEU A 560 11.10 8.84 5.99
CA LEU A 560 10.50 8.57 7.29
C LEU A 560 10.19 9.87 8.05
N THR A 561 11.15 10.80 8.07
CA THR A 561 10.99 12.13 8.68
C THR A 561 9.85 12.91 8.03
N VAL A 562 9.76 12.93 6.69
CA VAL A 562 8.66 13.61 5.97
C VAL A 562 7.30 13.06 6.37
N LYS A 563 7.17 11.73 6.48
CA LYS A 563 5.92 11.07 6.94
C LYS A 563 5.59 11.43 8.39
N TYR A 564 6.59 11.48 9.27
CA TYR A 564 6.41 11.91 10.65
C TYR A 564 5.98 13.37 10.76
N VAL A 565 6.59 14.27 10.00
CA VAL A 565 6.21 15.68 9.94
C VAL A 565 4.76 15.79 9.44
N LEU A 566 4.40 15.06 8.39
CA LEU A 566 3.03 15.05 7.86
C LEU A 566 2.01 14.64 8.94
N ILE A 567 2.26 13.56 9.68
CA ILE A 567 1.40 13.15 10.80
C ILE A 567 1.44 14.20 11.92
N GLY A 568 2.62 14.70 12.31
CA GLY A 568 2.77 15.67 13.39
C GLY A 568 2.04 16.99 13.15
N LEU A 569 2.05 17.50 11.90
CA LEU A 569 1.34 18.72 11.51
C LEU A 569 -0.17 18.63 11.78
N ASN A 570 -0.75 17.43 11.72
CA ASN A 570 -2.16 17.20 12.00
C ASN A 570 -2.52 17.21 13.49
N VAL A 571 -1.52 17.08 14.37
CA VAL A 571 -1.69 17.17 15.82
C VAL A 571 -1.61 18.62 16.31
N LEU A 572 -0.88 19.49 15.61
CA LEU A 572 -0.69 20.90 15.99
C LEU A 572 -2.01 21.66 16.22
N PRO A 573 -3.08 21.50 15.40
CA PRO A 573 -4.36 22.14 15.65
C PRO A 573 -5.00 21.73 16.99
N ILE A 574 -4.73 20.50 17.46
CA ILE A 574 -5.20 20.03 18.76
C ILE A 574 -4.46 20.75 19.87
N LEU A 575 -3.16 21.04 19.72
CA LEU A 575 -2.34 21.64 20.78
C LEU A 575 -2.49 23.17 20.84
N LEU A 576 -2.43 23.83 19.68
CA LEU A 576 -2.22 25.28 19.55
C LEU A 576 -3.48 26.06 19.14
N LEU A 577 -4.34 25.48 18.30
CA LEU A 577 -5.40 26.22 17.60
C LEU A 577 -6.82 25.85 18.06
N SER A 578 -6.96 24.99 19.07
CA SER A 578 -8.26 24.45 19.49
C SER A 578 -8.93 25.29 20.58
N GLU A 579 -10.24 25.50 20.45
CA GLU A 579 -11.05 26.08 21.52
C GLU A 579 -11.50 25.01 22.52
N ARG A 580 -11.44 25.31 23.83
CA ARG A 580 -12.01 24.45 24.88
C ARG A 580 -13.54 24.54 24.84
N THR A 581 -14.24 23.42 24.97
CA THR A 581 -15.73 23.42 24.96
C THR A 581 -16.37 24.09 26.20
N VAL A 582 -15.61 24.26 27.29
CA VAL A 582 -16.09 24.85 28.55
C VAL A 582 -16.48 26.33 28.42
N THR A 583 -15.76 27.10 27.59
CA THR A 583 -16.11 28.51 27.29
C THR A 583 -17.43 28.61 26.53
N ILE A 584 -17.73 27.61 25.68
CA ILE A 584 -18.98 27.55 24.94
C ILE A 584 -20.17 27.32 25.89
N ARG A 585 -20.05 26.38 26.84
CA ARG A 585 -21.13 26.02 27.79
C ARG A 585 -21.66 27.22 28.60
N LYS A 586 -20.78 28.08 29.13
CA LYS A 586 -21.18 29.26 29.92
C LYS A 586 -22.02 30.26 29.11
N ARG A 587 -21.84 30.30 27.79
CA ARG A 587 -22.55 31.20 26.87
C ARG A 587 -24.01 30.76 26.62
N TRP A 588 -24.33 29.47 26.76
CA TRP A 588 -25.67 28.92 26.50
C TRP A 588 -26.57 28.87 27.72
N THR A 589 -26.00 28.75 28.93
CA THR A 589 -26.78 28.67 30.18
C THR A 589 -27.54 29.97 30.53
N GLY A 590 -27.28 31.07 29.83
CA GLY A 590 -27.99 32.35 29.99
C GLY A 590 -29.24 32.53 29.11
N ARG A 591 -29.51 31.66 28.14
CA ARG A 591 -30.73 31.69 27.31
C ARG A 591 -31.76 30.73 27.91
N GLY A 592 -32.74 31.29 28.63
CA GLY A 592 -33.63 30.58 29.55
C GLY A 592 -34.70 29.64 28.97
N ASP A 593 -34.61 29.16 27.72
CA ASP A 593 -35.70 28.37 27.10
C ASP A 593 -35.37 26.87 26.98
N ARG A 594 -36.13 26.02 27.70
CA ARG A 594 -35.95 24.56 27.82
C ARG A 594 -36.63 23.80 26.68
N ARG A 595 -36.25 24.06 25.43
CA ARG A 595 -36.81 23.42 24.24
C ARG A 595 -35.88 22.36 23.63
N VAL A 596 -36.38 21.55 22.69
CA VAL A 596 -35.65 20.41 22.08
C VAL A 596 -34.38 20.88 21.34
N GLU A 597 -34.47 22.00 20.64
CA GLU A 597 -33.37 22.69 19.98
C GLU A 597 -32.28 23.14 20.96
N SER A 598 -32.65 23.67 22.14
CA SER A 598 -31.70 24.02 23.20
C SER A 598 -30.97 22.80 23.73
N ALA A 599 -31.66 21.65 23.85
CA ALA A 599 -31.02 20.39 24.24
C ALA A 599 -30.06 19.86 23.16
N MET A 600 -30.43 19.97 21.88
CA MET A 600 -29.55 19.61 20.76
C MET A 600 -28.34 20.54 20.65
N ALA A 601 -28.52 21.85 20.84
CA ALA A 601 -27.47 22.85 20.85
C ALA A 601 -26.53 22.67 22.05
N LEU A 602 -27.07 22.37 23.24
CA LEU A 602 -26.28 22.03 24.41
C LEU A 602 -25.45 20.77 24.15
N ARG A 603 -26.05 19.74 23.55
CA ARG A 603 -25.34 18.53 23.15
C ARG A 603 -24.24 18.84 22.13
N ALA A 604 -24.52 19.59 21.07
CA ALA A 604 -23.53 20.04 20.08
C ALA A 604 -22.38 20.81 20.75
N SER A 605 -22.68 21.75 21.64
CA SER A 605 -21.68 22.54 22.37
C SER A 605 -20.78 21.70 23.29
N ASN A 606 -21.32 20.65 23.91
CA ASN A 606 -20.59 19.73 24.76
C ASN A 606 -19.76 18.71 23.96
N LEU A 607 -20.11 18.48 22.70
CA LEU A 607 -19.39 17.59 21.80
C LEU A 607 -18.12 18.29 21.28
N ALA A 608 -17.01 17.96 21.92
CA ALA A 608 -15.66 18.15 21.38
C ALA A 608 -15.43 17.24 20.15
N GLY A 609 -14.26 17.33 19.51
CA GLY A 609 -13.96 16.58 18.29
C GLY A 609 -13.78 17.45 17.06
N PHE A 610 -13.77 16.82 15.89
CA PHE A 610 -13.64 17.51 14.61
C PHE A 610 -14.89 18.28 14.18
N GLY A 611 -14.68 19.34 13.39
CA GLY A 611 -15.71 20.20 12.81
C GLY A 611 -15.86 21.52 13.56
N ARG A 612 -15.94 22.63 12.80
CA ARG A 612 -16.19 23.98 13.32
C ARG A 612 -17.47 24.55 12.71
N SER A 613 -18.40 24.98 13.57
CA SER A 613 -19.59 25.73 13.16
C SER A 613 -19.36 27.22 13.29
N THR A 614 -19.96 28.00 12.39
CA THR A 614 -19.92 29.47 12.38
C THR A 614 -20.57 30.09 13.61
N ILE A 615 -21.45 29.38 14.34
CA ILE A 615 -22.01 29.86 15.62
C ILE A 615 -20.90 30.16 16.65
N TYR A 616 -19.76 29.47 16.56
CA TYR A 616 -18.66 29.65 17.50
C TYR A 616 -17.63 30.68 17.02
N ALA A 617 -17.75 31.18 15.79
CA ALA A 617 -16.87 32.20 15.23
C ALA A 617 -17.22 33.64 15.68
N PHE A 618 -18.23 33.84 16.54
CA PHE A 618 -18.57 35.16 17.08
C PHE A 618 -17.54 35.63 18.13
N SER A 619 -16.85 36.70 17.73
CA SER A 619 -15.72 37.42 18.36
C SER A 619 -15.64 37.40 19.88
N HIS A 620 -14.38 37.40 20.33
CA HIS A 620 -13.86 37.49 21.69
C HIS A 620 -14.38 38.71 22.50
N ASN A 621 -15.15 39.62 21.86
CA ASN A 621 -15.67 40.86 22.46
C ASN A 621 -17.20 40.94 22.59
N GLY A 622 -17.94 39.86 22.34
CA GLY A 622 -19.38 39.81 22.69
C GLY A 622 -20.32 40.69 21.83
N VAL A 623 -19.82 41.30 20.75
CA VAL A 623 -20.64 41.99 19.75
C VAL A 623 -20.79 41.07 18.53
N PRO A 624 -22.00 40.88 17.98
CA PRO A 624 -22.15 40.18 16.71
C PRO A 624 -21.28 40.86 15.65
N ALA A 625 -20.57 40.09 14.83
CA ALA A 625 -20.00 40.60 13.60
C ALA A 625 -21.16 40.92 12.65
N ALA A 626 -21.86 42.02 12.92
CA ALA A 626 -22.48 42.78 11.85
C ALA A 626 -21.29 43.25 11.02
N GLU A 627 -21.21 42.79 9.78
CA GLU A 627 -20.39 43.44 8.78
C GLU A 627 -20.63 44.95 8.91
N GLU A 628 -19.57 45.74 9.10
CA GLU A 628 -19.65 47.20 9.03
C GLU A 628 -20.16 47.57 7.63
N GLY A 629 -21.49 47.64 7.48
CA GLY A 629 -22.16 47.77 6.18
C GLY A 629 -23.52 47.07 6.06
N ALA A 630 -23.89 46.17 6.97
CA ALA A 630 -25.20 45.52 6.91
C ALA A 630 -26.34 46.53 7.25
N PRO A 631 -27.45 46.55 6.46
CA PRO A 631 -28.59 47.44 6.70
C PRO A 631 -29.18 47.22 8.11
N ASP A 632 -29.70 48.29 8.74
CA ASP A 632 -30.09 48.31 10.15
C ASP A 632 -31.12 47.23 10.56
N ASP A 633 -31.86 46.66 9.61
CA ASP A 633 -32.78 45.53 9.83
C ASP A 633 -32.10 44.19 10.18
N GLU A 634 -30.80 44.01 9.92
CA GLU A 634 -30.06 42.77 10.24
C GLU A 634 -29.32 42.81 11.57
N LYS A 635 -29.11 43.99 12.16
CA LYS A 635 -28.45 44.14 13.47
C LYS A 635 -29.23 43.53 14.64
N HIS A 636 -30.52 43.22 14.44
CA HIS A 636 -31.43 42.72 15.48
C HIS A 636 -31.89 41.26 15.33
N LYS A 637 -31.38 40.49 14.35
CA LYS A 637 -31.74 39.07 14.23
C LYS A 637 -30.98 38.21 15.25
N GLU A 638 -31.69 37.64 16.21
CA GLU A 638 -31.12 36.66 17.14
C GLU A 638 -30.54 35.45 16.38
N PRO A 639 -29.27 35.08 16.64
CA PRO A 639 -28.65 33.96 15.92
C PRO A 639 -29.33 32.64 16.29
N PRO A 640 -29.47 31.70 15.33
CA PRO A 640 -30.13 30.43 15.55
C PRO A 640 -29.49 29.64 16.70
N VAL A 641 -30.33 28.98 17.50
CA VAL A 641 -29.92 28.08 18.58
C VAL A 641 -29.19 26.86 18.02
N LEU A 642 -29.61 26.35 16.87
CA LEU A 642 -28.96 25.23 16.18
C LEU A 642 -28.75 25.58 14.71
N THR A 643 -27.52 25.49 14.20
CA THR A 643 -27.23 25.65 12.76
C THR A 643 -27.45 24.35 12.03
N SER A 644 -27.71 24.45 10.73
CA SER A 644 -27.80 23.30 9.82
C SER A 644 -26.58 22.39 9.88
N PHE A 645 -25.37 22.96 10.05
CA PHE A 645 -24.14 22.18 10.24
C PHE A 645 -24.17 21.37 11.54
N GLU A 646 -24.53 21.99 12.66
CA GLU A 646 -24.57 21.27 13.95
C GLU A 646 -25.73 20.25 13.99
N LEU A 647 -26.83 20.49 13.27
CA LEU A 647 -27.92 19.52 13.10
C LEU A 647 -27.40 18.22 12.44
N VAL A 648 -26.76 18.33 11.27
CA VAL A 648 -26.21 17.14 10.57
C VAL A 648 -25.08 16.49 11.35
N ARG A 649 -24.27 17.28 12.06
CA ARG A 649 -23.17 16.78 12.89
C ARG A 649 -23.64 15.97 14.09
N VAL A 650 -24.70 16.42 14.78
CA VAL A 650 -25.34 15.63 15.85
C VAL A 650 -26.05 14.39 15.29
N GLY A 651 -26.34 14.39 13.98
CA GLY A 651 -26.77 13.21 13.23
C GLY A 651 -28.23 13.24 12.81
N TYR A 652 -28.80 14.43 12.62
CA TYR A 652 -30.18 14.65 12.24
C TYR A 652 -30.28 15.36 10.89
N ILE A 653 -31.39 15.15 10.20
CA ILE A 653 -31.73 15.79 8.92
C ILE A 653 -33.21 16.18 8.93
N VAL A 654 -33.58 17.12 8.07
CA VAL A 654 -34.96 17.52 7.79
C VAL A 654 -35.45 16.71 6.59
N PHE A 655 -36.51 15.94 6.80
CA PHE A 655 -37.16 15.10 5.81
C PHE A 655 -38.49 15.73 5.37
N GLY A 656 -38.69 15.90 4.05
CA GLY A 656 -39.91 16.45 3.48
C GLY A 656 -40.23 17.90 3.89
N GLY A 657 -39.23 18.65 4.38
CA GLY A 657 -39.41 19.98 4.96
C GLY A 657 -40.30 20.01 6.23
N THR A 658 -40.70 18.87 6.77
CA THR A 658 -41.77 18.79 7.78
C THR A 658 -41.31 18.08 9.05
N TYR A 659 -40.37 17.14 8.94
CA TYR A 659 -39.93 16.29 10.03
C TYR A 659 -38.42 16.35 10.23
N VAL A 660 -37.96 16.41 11.47
CA VAL A 660 -36.56 16.11 11.82
C VAL A 660 -36.45 14.67 12.26
N MET A 661 -35.56 13.91 11.64
CA MET A 661 -35.29 12.52 11.98
C MET A 661 -33.79 12.24 12.02
N SER A 662 -33.39 11.15 12.67
CA SER A 662 -31.99 10.76 12.67
C SER A 662 -31.58 10.24 11.29
N ILE A 663 -30.32 10.47 10.90
CA ILE A 663 -29.80 9.95 9.63
C ILE A 663 -29.85 8.42 9.59
N ASN A 664 -29.76 7.74 10.74
CA ASN A 664 -29.90 6.28 10.81
C ASN A 664 -31.31 5.83 10.47
N ASP A 665 -32.33 6.51 11.01
CA ASP A 665 -33.74 6.20 10.75
C ASP A 665 -34.08 6.46 9.28
N TRP A 666 -33.55 7.53 8.71
CA TRP A 666 -33.66 7.80 7.28
C TRP A 666 -32.96 6.73 6.43
N LEU A 667 -31.77 6.27 6.83
CA LEU A 667 -31.06 5.20 6.11
C LEU A 667 -31.86 3.90 6.13
N LEU A 668 -32.44 3.55 7.29
CA LEU A 668 -33.32 2.40 7.43
C LEU A 668 -34.55 2.55 6.53
N LEU A 669 -35.15 3.74 6.50
CA LEU A 669 -36.29 4.07 5.65
C LEU A 669 -35.92 3.92 4.16
N LEU A 670 -34.73 4.36 3.74
CA LEU A 670 -34.23 4.26 2.37
C LEU A 670 -33.99 2.80 1.96
N VAL A 671 -33.28 2.02 2.78
CA VAL A 671 -32.98 0.60 2.50
C VAL A 671 -34.26 -0.23 2.44
N LEU A 672 -35.22 0.08 3.30
CA LEU A 672 -36.51 -0.58 3.35
C LEU A 672 -37.59 0.15 2.54
N ALA A 673 -37.22 1.04 1.61
CA ALA A 673 -38.16 1.84 0.84
C ALA A 673 -39.19 0.98 0.10
N TRP A 674 -38.76 -0.18 -0.43
CA TRP A 674 -39.61 -1.16 -1.11
C TRP A 674 -40.69 -1.74 -0.18
N THR A 675 -40.41 -1.88 1.12
CA THR A 675 -41.36 -2.44 2.10
C THR A 675 -42.50 -1.47 2.47
N ARG A 676 -42.39 -0.17 2.14
CA ARG A 676 -43.39 0.85 2.49
C ARG A 676 -44.72 0.66 1.79
N ARG A 677 -44.71 -0.05 0.66
CA ARG A 677 -45.89 -0.41 -0.12
C ARG A 677 -46.48 -1.75 0.30
N MET A 678 -45.86 -2.47 1.24
CA MET A 678 -46.42 -3.69 1.79
C MET A 678 -47.58 -3.38 2.72
N VAL A 679 -48.59 -4.25 2.68
CA VAL A 679 -49.73 -4.21 3.61
C VAL A 679 -49.28 -4.42 5.06
N GLN A 680 -48.24 -5.24 5.28
CA GLN A 680 -47.66 -5.52 6.60
C GLN A 680 -46.13 -5.48 6.56
N PRO A 681 -45.50 -4.29 6.65
CA PRO A 681 -44.05 -4.21 6.77
C PRO A 681 -43.59 -4.73 8.15
N PRO A 682 -42.31 -5.12 8.28
CA PRO A 682 -41.72 -5.39 9.58
C PRO A 682 -41.91 -4.19 10.53
N ASN A 683 -42.14 -4.48 11.83
CA ASN A 683 -42.53 -3.51 12.85
C ASN A 683 -41.36 -2.60 13.31
N PHE A 684 -40.69 -1.97 12.36
CA PHE A 684 -39.71 -0.92 12.61
C PHE A 684 -40.42 0.41 12.86
N ARG A 685 -40.00 1.11 13.91
CA ARG A 685 -40.53 2.42 14.29
C ARG A 685 -39.47 3.49 14.10
N LEU A 686 -39.85 4.56 13.42
CA LEU A 686 -39.04 5.75 13.20
C LEU A 686 -39.42 6.81 14.24
N VAL A 687 -38.41 7.50 14.78
CA VAL A 687 -38.62 8.62 15.71
C VAL A 687 -38.45 9.93 14.93
N VAL A 688 -39.49 10.76 14.93
CA VAL A 688 -39.46 12.04 14.22
C VAL A 688 -39.96 13.20 15.09
N PHE A 689 -39.46 14.41 14.82
CA PHE A 689 -39.94 15.64 15.43
C PHE A 689 -40.60 16.51 14.36
N THR A 690 -41.81 17.00 14.59
CA THR A 690 -42.48 17.90 13.65
C THR A 690 -41.88 19.31 13.76
N ILE A 691 -41.65 19.92 12.60
CA ILE A 691 -41.18 21.30 12.49
C ILE A 691 -42.38 22.24 12.53
N GLN A 692 -42.32 23.25 13.39
CA GLN A 692 -43.29 24.34 13.42
C GLN A 692 -42.65 25.59 12.82
N TYR A 693 -43.41 26.31 12.01
CA TYR A 693 -42.97 27.51 11.31
C TYR A 693 -43.81 28.72 11.74
N ASP A 694 -43.11 29.78 12.17
CA ASP A 694 -43.68 31.09 12.43
C ASP A 694 -43.39 32.00 11.25
N ALA A 695 -44.41 32.27 10.45
CA ALA A 695 -44.32 33.09 9.25
C ALA A 695 -44.04 34.56 9.56
N GLU A 696 -44.48 35.07 10.70
CA GLU A 696 -44.31 36.49 11.09
C GLU A 696 -42.86 36.77 11.48
N LYS A 697 -42.23 35.83 12.20
CA LYS A 697 -40.84 35.98 12.67
C LYS A 697 -39.83 35.28 11.76
N ASN A 698 -40.30 34.57 10.74
CA ASN A 698 -39.51 33.66 9.91
C ASN A 698 -38.66 32.68 10.76
N ARG A 699 -39.26 32.15 11.84
CA ARG A 699 -38.59 31.28 12.82
C ARG A 699 -39.09 29.85 12.71
N ARG A 700 -38.20 28.90 13.01
CA ARG A 700 -38.48 27.47 12.99
C ARG A 700 -38.08 26.88 14.32
N TRP A 701 -38.97 26.10 14.92
CA TRP A 701 -38.70 25.35 16.15
C TRP A 701 -39.25 23.94 16.06
N LEU A 702 -38.79 23.08 16.98
CA LEU A 702 -39.21 21.69 17.02
C LEU A 702 -40.35 21.49 18.01
N HIS A 703 -41.30 20.64 17.64
CA HIS A 703 -42.31 20.19 18.57
C HIS A 703 -41.66 19.44 19.74
N VAL A 704 -42.12 19.69 20.97
CA VAL A 704 -41.51 19.16 22.20
C VAL A 704 -41.59 17.63 22.28
N HIS A 705 -42.67 17.05 21.77
CA HIS A 705 -42.91 15.61 21.83
C HIS A 705 -42.55 14.94 20.50
N PRO A 706 -41.72 13.88 20.50
CA PRO A 706 -41.45 13.09 19.31
C PRO A 706 -42.68 12.25 18.91
N HIS A 707 -42.80 11.99 17.62
CA HIS A 707 -43.76 11.04 17.07
C HIS A 707 -43.07 9.73 16.67
N PHE A 708 -43.78 8.62 16.85
CA PHE A 708 -43.32 7.30 16.42
C PHE A 708 -44.13 6.86 15.20
N PHE A 709 -43.47 6.77 14.05
CA PHE A 709 -44.11 6.35 12.79
C PHE A 709 -43.68 4.93 12.44
N ARG A 710 -44.59 4.15 11.87
CA ARG A 710 -44.23 2.89 11.17
C ARG A 710 -43.71 3.23 9.78
N LEU A 711 -42.96 2.30 9.16
CA LEU A 711 -42.44 2.49 7.80
C LEU A 711 -43.54 2.79 6.75
N ASN A 712 -44.75 2.25 6.95
CA ASN A 712 -45.92 2.47 6.09
C ASN A 712 -46.87 3.57 6.62
N ASP A 713 -46.44 4.43 7.55
CA ASP A 713 -47.30 5.52 8.03
C ASP A 713 -47.67 6.47 6.85
N PRO A 714 -48.97 6.75 6.62
CA PRO A 714 -49.42 7.53 5.47
C PRO A 714 -48.83 8.95 5.44
N ARG A 715 -48.45 9.50 6.61
CA ARG A 715 -47.86 10.84 6.74
C ARG A 715 -46.46 10.95 6.17
N ILE A 716 -45.75 9.83 5.98
CA ILE A 716 -44.43 9.84 5.34
C ILE A 716 -44.47 9.28 3.93
N GLN A 717 -45.50 8.50 3.56
CA GLN A 717 -45.60 7.82 2.26
C GLN A 717 -45.53 8.76 1.05
N HIS A 718 -46.04 9.98 1.19
CA HIS A 718 -46.08 10.98 0.12
C HIS A 718 -44.77 11.78 -0.01
N ILE A 719 -43.83 11.62 0.92
CA ILE A 719 -42.54 12.32 0.91
C ILE A 719 -41.52 11.48 0.11
N ASP A 720 -40.85 12.14 -0.84
CA ASP A 720 -39.74 11.54 -1.58
C ASP A 720 -38.57 11.25 -0.63
N MET A 721 -37.95 10.07 -0.78
CA MET A 721 -36.80 9.66 0.02
C MET A 721 -35.61 10.60 -0.11
N LEU A 722 -35.46 11.20 -1.28
CA LEU A 722 -34.39 12.14 -1.57
C LEU A 722 -34.74 13.57 -1.13
N ASP A 723 -35.95 13.80 -0.61
CA ASP A 723 -36.35 15.08 -0.02
C ASP A 723 -35.72 15.27 1.37
N VAL A 724 -34.41 15.46 1.36
CA VAL A 724 -33.58 15.67 2.55
C VAL A 724 -32.93 17.04 2.50
N THR A 725 -33.03 17.77 3.60
CA THR A 725 -32.42 19.09 3.80
C THR A 725 -31.86 19.20 5.21
N ALA A 726 -31.18 20.28 5.53
CA ALA A 726 -30.78 20.62 6.90
C ALA A 726 -31.13 22.08 7.15
N TRP A 727 -31.84 22.41 8.24
CA TRP A 727 -32.31 23.78 8.51
C TRP A 727 -31.73 24.33 9.83
N PRO A 728 -31.60 25.66 9.98
CA PRO A 728 -31.35 26.28 11.27
C PRO A 728 -32.64 26.32 12.10
N PHE A 729 -32.50 26.23 13.43
CA PHE A 729 -33.60 26.32 14.40
C PHE A 729 -33.32 27.42 15.44
N HIS A 730 -34.36 28.12 15.88
CA HIS A 730 -34.30 29.32 16.73
C HIS A 730 -34.90 29.09 18.11
#